data_AF-A0A0F8A0C8-F1
#
_entry.id   AF-A0A0F8A0C8-F1
#
_cell.length_a   1.000
_cell.length_b   1.000
_cell.length_c   1.000
_cell.angle_alpha   90.00
_cell.angle_beta   90.00
_cell.angle_gamma   90.00
#
_symmetry.space_group_name_H-M   'P 1'
#
loop_
_entity.id
_entity.type
_entity.pdbx_description
1 polymer ?
#
loop_
_entity_poly.entity_id
_entity_poly.type
_entity_poly.pdbx_seq_one_letter_code
_entity_poly.pdbx_strand_id
1 'polypeptide(L)'
;MEANSGFSVALHVKGVPPSGRSPENSVYVSTTDDPLVAAKFLRGEKGYVYKIRAVPRMFSVAGTLQKYYDYPFPVSNQREWVAMGGVSWDQIESAAFIKPTDSGVVAPDTKFNWKANRAFARGEYSKLTPDITAGAGRPELAGFDEIPKHPGSTDPLFRDLQSKRTLKEYGVDYLKDSVKAEKGLPWDGQGPLLKPVEPKSGSRSRGRVCVISKRDGSGCQLRARSSAAKRYDAYARKHGLAQLATRKNRPLSFATLSETVSSKFGGKLGYRAKLAAAKGIGGAVGAVSLGIWAKSVSDIFSTESSALERVAVTTSLIPVVGCVTQGASDSTGENARNSVVNGIDTAVCIVADVLAFIPGGGTVSFALHLARSLFRILESLAFPKEPPPIEKTYFQYRWGWDQYFYHMDKMLSSSEFKGNLTSQLIAAKADVLLMAAEAAGTIDATLSIGAANETEGVNQGDSEAEDDIDIDESDAKPDAAPGQQSPPEPKDGLGKRDGEGEPIAPNPSDGDNQVPDLEPLICKSYNERKKQIFQNLTAKLEGHMEEAYTKYDLEFFNNFHPWLYRFLRQHQPFPSVEELERKRDTHIEQVMKTYARDDSKPGLSPGPGANRLGELLQIVFDDVTRNDICKEPKKPPMIDGAEVLPGVEIGGDLPEAQRKKEEQEGKWRDELQLVSLAEKENKLKDAIWAQVRQEIWQMRVQSGAWPPREGSDAVDPARDFDKWARFDQLMKEAEEREQRAQGVKPSTPGNPGQNEDTSKDNAGSEESQANPPPGPTGSNVLLCASGGHNRPCLEAKTTPGHCVPMPPDWNDHTSSIRLNQEAGACNFYTDYHCAGAQLNPSAPGVDLLEEQNRNFDNQISSYRCAAETGTAEPSQSHTLFVAKTYAYKSSAQECIFYFETSTPDDGNWIGIFKTGQTPGTDQAWSWSWAKSGSGSANVNCAGLGPGYQAYLVGKDGNARLQGPMDL
;
A
#
# COMPACT_ATOMS: atom_id res chain seq x y z
N MET A 1 -12.65 18.96 10.64
CA MET A 1 -11.51 19.32 9.78
C MET A 1 -10.48 20.09 10.61
N GLU A 2 -9.91 19.47 11.66
CA GLU A 2 -9.07 20.22 12.63
C GLU A 2 -7.59 19.82 12.67
N ALA A 3 -7.20 18.67 12.11
CA ALA A 3 -5.81 18.22 12.13
C ALA A 3 -4.96 18.90 11.05
N ASN A 4 -3.72 19.28 11.39
CA ASN A 4 -2.73 19.85 10.46
C ASN A 4 -2.51 18.97 9.23
N SER A 5 -2.54 17.64 9.42
CA SER A 5 -2.45 16.65 8.36
C SER A 5 -3.45 16.85 7.21
N GLY A 6 -4.62 17.45 7.46
CA GLY A 6 -5.63 17.72 6.43
C GLY A 6 -5.23 18.83 5.44
N PHE A 7 -4.25 19.66 5.82
CA PHE A 7 -3.68 20.73 5.01
C PHE A 7 -2.36 20.34 4.35
N SER A 8 -1.84 19.13 4.59
CA SER A 8 -0.64 18.62 3.93
C SER A 8 -0.93 18.22 2.48
N VAL A 9 -0.27 18.89 1.53
CA VAL A 9 -0.34 18.52 0.10
C VAL A 9 0.37 17.19 -0.16
N ALA A 10 1.48 16.90 0.52
CA ALA A 10 2.17 15.61 0.38
C ALA A 10 1.28 14.44 0.82
N LEU A 11 0.55 14.58 1.93
CA LEU A 11 -0.44 13.58 2.34
C LEU A 11 -1.62 13.49 1.38
N HIS A 12 -2.06 14.62 0.81
CA HIS A 12 -3.11 14.64 -0.20
C HIS A 12 -2.75 13.80 -1.43
N VAL A 13 -1.57 14.05 -2.01
CA VAL A 13 -1.07 13.41 -3.24
C VAL A 13 -0.77 11.93 -3.02
N LYS A 14 -0.32 11.57 -1.81
CA LYS A 14 -0.17 10.16 -1.41
C LYS A 14 -1.49 9.37 -1.55
N GLY A 15 -2.62 10.07 -1.47
CA GLY A 15 -3.95 9.55 -1.77
C GLY A 15 -4.40 8.44 -0.82
N VAL A 16 -5.53 7.82 -1.16
CA VAL A 16 -5.97 6.53 -0.56
C VAL A 16 -5.83 5.44 -1.63
N PRO A 17 -4.73 4.67 -1.64
CA PRO A 17 -4.61 3.50 -2.50
C PRO A 17 -5.74 2.50 -2.21
N PRO A 18 -6.30 1.81 -3.23
CA PRO A 18 -6.03 1.95 -4.66
C PRO A 18 -6.93 2.99 -5.36
N SER A 19 -7.81 3.70 -4.66
CA SER A 19 -8.94 4.43 -5.28
C SER A 19 -8.59 5.66 -6.14
N GLY A 20 -7.36 6.18 -6.04
CA GLY A 20 -6.99 7.44 -6.69
C GLY A 20 -7.77 8.67 -6.17
N ARG A 21 -8.52 8.52 -5.07
CA ARG A 21 -9.24 9.60 -4.41
C ARG A 21 -8.35 10.30 -3.39
N SER A 22 -8.58 11.59 -3.22
CA SER A 22 -8.02 12.40 -2.14
C SER A 22 -8.39 11.82 -0.76
N PRO A 23 -7.50 11.91 0.25
CA PRO A 23 -7.81 11.48 1.62
C PRO A 23 -9.07 12.15 2.17
N GLU A 24 -9.88 11.44 2.94
CA GLU A 24 -11.16 11.98 3.48
C GLU A 24 -10.98 13.19 4.40
N ASN A 25 -9.79 13.34 4.99
CA ASN A 25 -9.42 14.46 5.85
C ASN A 25 -8.69 15.60 5.10
N SER A 26 -8.49 15.46 3.79
CA SER A 26 -7.90 16.50 2.95
C SER A 26 -8.86 17.67 2.73
N VAL A 27 -8.35 18.90 2.83
CA VAL A 27 -9.10 20.10 2.43
C VAL A 27 -9.05 20.38 0.93
N TYR A 28 -8.27 19.60 0.19
CA TYR A 28 -8.05 19.75 -1.24
C TYR A 28 -8.90 18.79 -2.08
N VAL A 29 -9.23 19.23 -3.29
CA VAL A 29 -9.76 18.39 -4.39
C VAL A 29 -8.75 18.40 -5.54
N SER A 30 -8.28 17.20 -5.93
CA SER A 30 -7.36 17.02 -7.07
C SER A 30 -8.03 17.37 -8.40
N THR A 31 -7.29 18.05 -9.26
CA THR A 31 -7.66 18.42 -10.63
C THR A 31 -6.43 18.32 -11.54
N THR A 32 -6.62 18.40 -12.85
CA THR A 32 -5.54 18.41 -13.84
C THR A 32 -5.92 19.37 -14.96
N ASP A 33 -4.93 19.91 -15.66
CA ASP A 33 -5.11 20.80 -16.80
C ASP A 33 -5.30 20.05 -18.14
N ASP A 34 -5.21 18.71 -18.12
CA ASP A 34 -5.40 17.86 -19.29
C ASP A 34 -6.63 16.91 -19.12
N PRO A 35 -7.68 17.02 -19.96
CA PRO A 35 -8.85 16.17 -19.86
C PRO A 35 -8.56 14.67 -20.14
N LEU A 36 -7.53 14.34 -20.92
CA LEU A 36 -7.11 12.95 -21.14
C LEU A 36 -6.47 12.37 -19.89
N VAL A 37 -5.66 13.17 -19.18
CA VAL A 37 -5.11 12.76 -17.88
C VAL A 37 -6.26 12.52 -16.89
N ALA A 38 -7.23 13.43 -16.81
CA ALA A 38 -8.41 13.26 -15.95
C ALA A 38 -9.19 11.98 -16.27
N ALA A 39 -9.35 11.66 -17.56
CA ALA A 39 -10.06 10.46 -17.99
C ALA A 39 -9.31 9.16 -17.64
N LYS A 40 -7.96 9.16 -17.66
CA LYS A 40 -7.16 7.98 -17.25
C LYS A 40 -7.40 7.61 -15.77
N PHE A 41 -7.72 8.58 -14.92
CA PHE A 41 -8.08 8.32 -13.52
C PHE A 41 -9.41 7.60 -13.33
N LEU A 42 -10.24 7.47 -14.38
CA LEU A 42 -11.42 6.62 -14.34
C LEU A 42 -11.06 5.12 -14.34
N ARG A 43 -9.84 4.75 -14.74
CA ARG A 43 -9.33 3.36 -14.71
C ARG A 43 -10.25 2.34 -15.38
N GLY A 44 -10.82 2.72 -16.52
CA GLY A 44 -11.75 1.88 -17.26
C GLY A 44 -13.17 1.84 -16.68
N GLU A 45 -13.47 2.57 -15.60
CA GLU A 45 -14.84 2.73 -15.11
C GLU A 45 -15.59 3.84 -15.85
N LYS A 46 -16.93 3.77 -15.80
CA LYS A 46 -17.79 4.86 -16.29
C LYS A 46 -17.74 6.04 -15.32
N GLY A 47 -17.63 7.26 -15.83
CA GLY A 47 -17.56 8.43 -14.96
C GLY A 47 -17.72 9.76 -15.69
N TYR A 48 -17.56 10.85 -14.94
CA TYR A 48 -17.60 12.21 -15.47
C TYR A 48 -16.23 12.85 -15.39
N VAL A 49 -15.82 13.49 -16.48
CA VAL A 49 -14.75 14.48 -16.47
C VAL A 49 -15.40 15.85 -16.42
N TYR A 50 -15.03 16.65 -15.42
CA TYR A 50 -15.55 18.01 -15.22
C TYR A 50 -14.56 19.03 -15.75
N LYS A 51 -15.05 20.00 -16.54
CA LYS A 51 -14.28 21.17 -16.92
C LYS A 51 -14.54 22.27 -15.88
N ILE A 52 -13.51 22.63 -15.14
CA ILE A 52 -13.61 23.52 -13.98
C ILE A 52 -12.91 24.84 -14.31
N ARG A 53 -13.53 25.97 -13.97
CA ARG A 53 -12.90 27.28 -14.12
C ARG A 53 -11.76 27.44 -13.11
N ALA A 54 -10.56 27.80 -13.56
CA ALA A 54 -9.45 28.12 -12.67
C ALA A 54 -9.75 29.37 -11.82
N VAL A 55 -9.37 29.34 -10.54
CA VAL A 55 -9.58 30.42 -9.57
C VAL A 55 -8.37 30.49 -8.62
N PRO A 56 -8.14 31.62 -7.91
CA PRO A 56 -6.99 31.81 -7.03
C PRO A 56 -6.79 30.74 -5.97
N ARG A 57 -7.85 30.10 -5.44
CA ARG A 57 -7.71 29.01 -4.44
C ARG A 57 -7.15 27.69 -5.01
N MET A 58 -6.92 27.61 -6.33
CA MET A 58 -6.28 26.47 -6.98
C MET A 58 -4.79 26.71 -7.13
N PHE A 59 -3.94 25.71 -6.92
CA PHE A 59 -2.49 25.86 -7.11
C PHE A 59 -1.79 24.55 -7.51
N SER A 60 -0.60 24.69 -8.10
CA SER A 60 0.18 23.56 -8.63
C SER A 60 0.74 22.68 -7.52
N VAL A 61 0.52 21.37 -7.61
CA VAL A 61 1.13 20.39 -6.71
C VAL A 61 2.63 20.28 -6.97
N ALA A 62 3.04 20.22 -8.24
CA ALA A 62 4.45 20.17 -8.62
C ALA A 62 5.23 21.38 -8.08
N GLY A 63 4.68 22.58 -8.20
CA GLY A 63 5.31 23.78 -7.61
C GLY A 63 5.34 23.78 -6.08
N THR A 64 4.41 23.06 -5.44
CA THR A 64 4.32 22.94 -3.96
C THR A 64 5.34 21.93 -3.42
N LEU A 65 5.45 20.76 -4.05
CA LEU A 65 6.35 19.69 -3.61
C LEU A 65 7.76 19.81 -4.20
N GLN A 66 7.93 20.64 -5.25
CA GLN A 66 9.21 20.90 -5.93
C GLN A 66 9.92 19.60 -6.32
N LYS A 67 11.21 19.45 -6.02
CA LYS A 67 12.02 18.25 -6.30
C LYS A 67 11.49 16.96 -5.65
N TYR A 68 10.54 17.06 -4.71
CA TYR A 68 9.89 15.91 -4.07
C TYR A 68 8.55 15.53 -4.70
N TYR A 69 8.15 16.17 -5.80
CA TYR A 69 6.88 15.86 -6.47
C TYR A 69 6.78 14.37 -6.86
N ASP A 70 7.85 13.77 -7.38
CA ASP A 70 7.88 12.35 -7.79
C ASP A 70 8.21 11.36 -6.66
N TYR A 71 8.27 11.80 -5.40
CA TYR A 71 8.61 10.94 -4.28
C TYR A 71 7.38 10.67 -3.38
N PRO A 72 7.06 9.41 -3.04
CA PRO A 72 7.70 8.15 -3.46
C PRO A 72 7.10 7.54 -4.75
N PHE A 73 6.17 8.22 -5.42
CA PHE A 73 5.49 7.70 -6.61
C PHE A 73 5.66 8.66 -7.80
N PRO A 74 5.90 8.15 -9.02
CA PRO A 74 6.03 8.99 -10.21
C PRO A 74 4.67 9.59 -10.57
N VAL A 75 4.42 10.82 -10.09
CA VAL A 75 3.19 11.61 -10.36
C VAL A 75 3.46 12.76 -11.33
N SER A 76 4.68 12.91 -11.85
CA SER A 76 5.08 13.89 -12.87
C SER A 76 4.09 14.00 -14.03
N ASN A 77 3.57 12.86 -14.51
CA ASN A 77 2.62 12.80 -15.62
C ASN A 77 1.17 13.22 -15.27
N GLN A 78 0.85 13.45 -14.00
CA GLN A 78 -0.51 13.80 -13.56
C GLN A 78 -0.84 15.28 -13.78
N ARG A 79 0.19 16.14 -13.86
CA ARG A 79 0.05 17.61 -13.95
C ARG A 79 -0.98 18.11 -12.93
N GLU A 80 -0.85 17.67 -11.68
CA GLU A 80 -1.89 17.83 -10.67
C GLU A 80 -1.96 19.29 -10.16
N TRP A 81 -3.19 19.78 -10.05
CA TRP A 81 -3.56 21.04 -9.41
C TRP A 81 -4.54 20.73 -8.29
N VAL A 82 -4.42 21.41 -7.15
CA VAL A 82 -5.33 21.22 -6.01
C VAL A 82 -6.23 22.42 -5.80
N ALA A 83 -7.52 22.19 -5.60
CA ALA A 83 -8.48 23.22 -5.20
C ALA A 83 -8.70 23.16 -3.67
N MET A 84 -8.15 24.13 -2.93
CA MET A 84 -8.34 24.21 -1.48
C MET A 84 -9.79 24.64 -1.16
N GLY A 85 -10.46 23.92 -0.26
CA GLY A 85 -11.87 24.14 0.06
C GLY A 85 -12.83 23.51 -0.95
N GLY A 86 -12.30 22.81 -1.96
CA GLY A 86 -13.07 22.11 -2.99
C GLY A 86 -13.49 23.00 -4.17
N VAL A 87 -14.40 22.44 -4.97
CA VAL A 87 -14.91 23.03 -6.22
C VAL A 87 -16.41 23.22 -6.07
N SER A 88 -16.88 24.45 -6.24
CA SER A 88 -18.31 24.75 -6.14
C SER A 88 -19.05 24.39 -7.42
N TRP A 89 -20.33 24.03 -7.32
CA TRP A 89 -21.09 23.55 -8.47
C TRP A 89 -21.25 24.63 -9.57
N ASP A 90 -21.32 25.89 -9.17
CA ASP A 90 -21.37 27.06 -10.06
C ASP A 90 -20.03 27.39 -10.74
N GLN A 91 -18.91 26.79 -10.30
CA GLN A 91 -17.57 26.91 -10.90
C GLN A 91 -17.35 25.92 -12.07
N ILE A 92 -18.14 24.86 -12.14
CA ILE A 92 -18.03 23.82 -13.17
C ILE A 92 -18.65 24.33 -14.47
N GLU A 93 -17.86 24.50 -15.53
CA GLU A 93 -18.30 24.99 -16.85
C GLU A 93 -19.14 23.94 -17.59
N SER A 94 -18.66 22.70 -17.60
CA SER A 94 -19.26 21.58 -18.34
C SER A 94 -18.81 20.24 -17.78
N ALA A 95 -19.51 19.17 -18.17
CA ALA A 95 -19.13 17.80 -17.84
C ALA A 95 -19.23 16.91 -19.09
N ALA A 96 -18.28 16.00 -19.25
CA ALA A 96 -18.29 14.97 -20.27
C ALA A 96 -18.44 13.60 -19.58
N PHE A 97 -19.41 12.80 -20.01
CA PHE A 97 -19.56 11.43 -19.52
C PHE A 97 -18.70 10.49 -20.37
N ILE A 98 -17.82 9.75 -19.72
CA ILE A 98 -16.91 8.79 -20.35
C ILE A 98 -17.44 7.39 -20.13
N LYS A 99 -17.57 6.64 -21.22
CA LYS A 99 -17.90 5.21 -21.20
C LYS A 99 -16.58 4.41 -21.23
N PRO A 100 -16.53 3.26 -20.52
CA PRO A 100 -15.44 2.31 -20.66
C PRO A 100 -15.25 1.91 -22.13
N THR A 101 -14.00 1.82 -22.56
CA THR A 101 -13.61 1.02 -23.72
C THR A 101 -13.35 -0.41 -23.25
N ASP A 102 -13.50 -1.40 -24.13
CA ASP A 102 -13.27 -2.82 -23.79
C ASP A 102 -11.84 -3.09 -23.27
N SER A 103 -10.88 -2.20 -23.57
CA SER A 103 -9.50 -2.27 -23.11
C SER A 103 -9.23 -1.61 -21.75
N GLY A 104 -10.21 -0.91 -21.16
CA GLY A 104 -10.03 -0.14 -19.92
C GLY A 104 -9.10 1.08 -20.05
N VAL A 105 -8.61 1.37 -21.27
CA VAL A 105 -7.69 2.48 -21.57
C VAL A 105 -8.42 3.55 -22.38
N VAL A 106 -8.37 4.79 -21.91
CA VAL A 106 -8.88 5.96 -22.64
C VAL A 106 -7.98 6.21 -23.85
N ALA A 107 -8.54 6.10 -25.05
CA ALA A 107 -7.79 6.29 -26.29
C ALA A 107 -7.27 7.74 -26.39
N PRO A 108 -6.06 7.98 -26.93
CA PRO A 108 -5.49 9.33 -27.06
C PRO A 108 -6.37 10.30 -27.87
N ASP A 109 -7.21 9.78 -28.77
CA ASP A 109 -8.14 10.53 -29.64
C ASP A 109 -9.56 10.63 -29.06
N THR A 110 -9.75 10.32 -27.77
CA THR A 110 -11.05 10.38 -27.10
C THR A 110 -11.67 11.77 -27.24
N LYS A 111 -12.80 11.84 -27.96
CA LYS A 111 -13.58 13.07 -28.11
C LYS A 111 -14.50 13.25 -26.90
N PHE A 112 -14.30 14.33 -26.16
CA PHE A 112 -15.13 14.69 -25.01
C PHE A 112 -16.42 15.38 -25.47
N ASN A 113 -17.57 14.72 -25.27
CA ASN A 113 -18.88 15.33 -25.50
C ASN A 113 -19.30 16.17 -24.28
N TRP A 114 -18.82 17.41 -24.24
CA TRP A 114 -19.06 18.35 -23.14
C TRP A 114 -20.50 18.85 -23.10
N LYS A 115 -21.19 18.58 -21.99
CA LYS A 115 -22.49 19.16 -21.67
C LYS A 115 -22.31 20.34 -20.75
N ALA A 116 -22.74 21.52 -21.17
CA ALA A 116 -22.68 22.74 -20.37
C ALA A 116 -23.47 22.59 -19.06
N ASN A 117 -22.87 23.03 -17.96
CA ASN A 117 -23.56 23.09 -16.67
C ASN A 117 -24.42 24.36 -16.61
N ARG A 118 -25.73 24.20 -16.43
CA ARG A 118 -26.66 25.34 -16.36
C ARG A 118 -26.48 26.20 -15.11
N ALA A 119 -25.90 25.63 -14.05
CA ALA A 119 -25.60 26.35 -12.83
C ALA A 119 -24.29 27.14 -12.89
N PHE A 120 -23.49 26.99 -13.97
CA PHE A 120 -22.26 27.74 -14.14
C PHE A 120 -22.55 29.24 -14.12
N ALA A 121 -22.00 29.96 -13.14
CA ALA A 121 -22.22 31.39 -12.99
C ALA A 121 -21.36 32.20 -13.99
N ARG A 122 -21.60 31.99 -15.29
CA ARG A 122 -20.80 32.53 -16.40
C ARG A 122 -20.55 34.04 -16.24
N GLY A 123 -21.55 34.79 -15.82
CA GLY A 123 -21.44 36.24 -15.60
C GLY A 123 -20.44 36.62 -14.50
N GLU A 124 -20.27 35.82 -13.47
CA GLU A 124 -19.34 36.11 -12.37
C GLU A 124 -17.92 35.61 -12.69
N TYR A 125 -17.79 34.37 -13.17
CA TYR A 125 -16.48 33.80 -13.52
C TYR A 125 -15.86 34.38 -14.79
N SER A 126 -16.63 35.07 -15.63
CA SER A 126 -16.10 35.82 -16.80
C SER A 126 -15.52 37.18 -16.42
N LYS A 127 -15.87 37.71 -15.24
CA LYS A 127 -15.25 38.95 -14.71
C LYS A 127 -13.84 38.70 -14.17
N LEU A 128 -13.50 37.44 -13.89
CA LEU A 128 -12.11 37.06 -13.64
C LEU A 128 -11.31 37.33 -14.90
N THR A 129 -10.42 38.31 -14.81
CA THR A 129 -9.53 38.67 -15.89
C THR A 129 -8.56 37.51 -16.17
N PRO A 130 -8.03 37.37 -17.39
CA PRO A 130 -7.15 36.24 -17.75
C PRO A 130 -5.90 36.07 -16.87
N ASP A 131 -5.52 37.10 -16.11
CA ASP A 131 -4.43 37.12 -15.12
C ASP A 131 -4.84 36.53 -13.76
N ILE A 132 -6.12 36.43 -13.43
CA ILE A 132 -6.62 35.78 -12.21
C ILE A 132 -6.83 34.28 -12.49
N THR A 133 -5.72 33.54 -12.46
CA THR A 133 -5.68 32.09 -12.70
C THR A 133 -5.32 31.32 -11.44
N ALA A 134 -5.23 29.98 -11.55
CA ALA A 134 -4.68 29.16 -10.48
C ALA A 134 -3.28 29.67 -10.10
N GLY A 135 -3.01 29.76 -8.81
CA GLY A 135 -1.76 30.28 -8.28
C GLY A 135 -0.56 29.36 -8.50
N ALA A 136 0.63 29.93 -8.35
CA ALA A 136 1.86 29.15 -8.22
C ALA A 136 1.80 28.20 -7.00
N GLY A 137 2.69 27.21 -6.98
CA GLY A 137 2.79 26.27 -5.87
C GLY A 137 3.02 26.95 -4.51
N ARG A 138 2.65 26.24 -3.44
CA ARG A 138 2.65 26.71 -2.06
C ARG A 138 3.54 25.84 -1.17
N PRO A 139 4.88 25.98 -1.23
CA PRO A 139 5.81 25.15 -0.46
C PRO A 139 5.52 25.11 1.06
N GLU A 140 4.94 26.18 1.60
CA GLU A 140 4.50 26.27 3.00
C GLU A 140 3.37 25.29 3.35
N LEU A 141 2.65 24.76 2.36
CA LEU A 141 1.59 23.75 2.51
C LEU A 141 2.06 22.32 2.16
N ALA A 142 3.35 22.11 1.87
CA ALA A 142 3.86 20.82 1.43
C ALA A 142 3.57 19.69 2.44
N GLY A 143 3.78 19.94 3.74
CA GLY A 143 3.33 19.01 4.79
C GLY A 143 4.15 17.73 4.90
N PHE A 144 5.48 17.80 4.68
CA PHE A 144 6.36 16.63 4.72
C PHE A 144 6.63 16.09 6.13
N ASP A 145 6.57 16.95 7.15
CA ASP A 145 6.64 16.61 8.57
C ASP A 145 5.52 15.65 9.02
N GLU A 146 4.38 15.65 8.33
CA GLU A 146 3.28 14.73 8.57
C GLU A 146 3.52 13.32 8.00
N ILE A 147 4.59 13.13 7.22
CA ILE A 147 4.98 11.83 6.65
C ILE A 147 6.25 11.33 7.36
N PRO A 148 6.17 10.26 8.17
CA PRO A 148 7.33 9.74 8.89
C PRO A 148 8.50 9.45 7.94
N LYS A 149 9.68 10.02 8.25
CA LYS A 149 10.94 9.83 7.51
C LYS A 149 10.92 10.34 6.06
N HIS A 150 10.02 11.25 5.71
CA HIS A 150 10.04 11.84 4.38
C HIS A 150 11.26 12.76 4.19
N PRO A 151 12.05 12.66 3.11
CA PRO A 151 13.27 13.46 2.92
C PRO A 151 13.00 14.97 2.93
N GLY A 152 11.85 15.38 2.36
CA GLY A 152 11.40 16.78 2.40
C GLY A 152 11.17 17.35 3.81
N SER A 153 11.01 16.52 4.85
CA SER A 153 10.90 17.01 6.24
C SER A 153 12.24 17.51 6.81
N THR A 154 13.35 17.08 6.21
CA THR A 154 14.71 17.49 6.60
C THR A 154 15.30 18.55 5.68
N ASP A 155 14.62 18.88 4.57
CA ASP A 155 15.06 19.91 3.64
C ASP A 155 14.99 21.30 4.29
N PRO A 156 16.06 22.12 4.22
CA PRO A 156 16.07 23.44 4.86
C PRO A 156 14.91 24.34 4.43
N LEU A 157 14.51 24.33 3.16
CA LEU A 157 13.42 25.19 2.67
C LEU A 157 12.11 24.85 3.36
N PHE A 158 11.72 23.58 3.34
CA PHE A 158 10.45 23.13 3.90
C PHE A 158 10.45 23.19 5.42
N ARG A 159 11.56 22.79 6.07
CA ARG A 159 11.71 22.89 7.52
C ARG A 159 11.59 24.33 8.03
N ASP A 160 12.21 25.29 7.35
CA ASP A 160 12.18 26.70 7.75
C ASP A 160 10.80 27.34 7.50
N LEU A 161 10.05 26.88 6.49
CA LEU A 161 8.68 27.32 6.25
C LEU A 161 7.72 26.73 7.31
N GLN A 162 7.82 25.43 7.58
CA GLN A 162 6.91 24.70 8.47
C GLN A 162 7.18 24.94 9.97
N SER A 163 8.40 25.35 10.34
CA SER A 163 8.71 25.71 11.74
C SER A 163 8.09 27.03 12.18
N LYS A 164 7.75 27.93 11.24
CA LYS A 164 7.21 29.26 11.55
C LYS A 164 5.74 29.24 11.92
N ARG A 165 4.95 28.38 11.25
CA ARG A 165 3.50 28.30 11.41
C ARG A 165 3.02 26.89 11.08
N THR A 166 1.89 26.51 11.67
CA THR A 166 1.25 25.24 11.36
C THR A 166 0.67 25.22 9.95
N LEU A 167 0.56 24.03 9.34
CA LEU A 167 -0.08 23.85 8.02
C LEU A 167 -1.51 24.41 7.99
N LYS A 168 -2.26 24.25 9.08
CA LYS A 168 -3.61 24.80 9.22
C LYS A 168 -3.62 26.33 9.14
N GLU A 169 -2.67 26.99 9.79
CA GLU A 169 -2.57 28.45 9.76
C GLU A 169 -2.24 28.97 8.37
N TYR A 170 -1.26 28.37 7.68
CA TYR A 170 -0.96 28.71 6.29
C TYR A 170 -2.17 28.48 5.38
N GLY A 171 -2.86 27.36 5.55
CA GLY A 171 -4.01 27.02 4.72
C GLY A 171 -5.19 27.95 4.93
N VAL A 172 -5.50 28.29 6.19
CA VAL A 172 -6.58 29.24 6.51
C VAL A 172 -6.28 30.64 5.97
N ASP A 173 -5.04 31.11 6.06
CA ASP A 173 -4.67 32.42 5.53
C ASP A 173 -4.69 32.44 4.00
N TYR A 174 -4.15 31.39 3.37
CA TYR A 174 -4.24 31.23 1.93
C TYR A 174 -5.69 31.24 1.43
N LEU A 175 -6.58 30.54 2.13
CA LEU A 175 -8.00 30.52 1.79
C LEU A 175 -8.64 31.90 1.96
N LYS A 176 -8.33 32.64 3.04
CA LYS A 176 -8.82 34.02 3.23
C LYS A 176 -8.36 34.95 2.12
N ASP A 177 -7.08 34.88 1.75
CA ASP A 177 -6.51 35.72 0.70
C ASP A 177 -7.10 35.37 -0.67
N SER A 178 -7.28 34.08 -0.94
CA SER A 178 -7.91 33.60 -2.18
C SER A 178 -9.37 34.06 -2.27
N VAL A 179 -10.13 33.96 -1.17
CA VAL A 179 -11.54 34.42 -1.12
C VAL A 179 -11.64 35.93 -1.29
N LYS A 180 -10.69 36.68 -0.73
CA LYS A 180 -10.60 38.13 -0.93
C LYS A 180 -10.29 38.48 -2.38
N ALA A 181 -9.43 37.71 -3.06
CA ALA A 181 -9.15 37.86 -4.49
C ALA A 181 -10.36 37.45 -5.35
N GLU A 182 -11.19 36.52 -4.87
CA GLU A 182 -12.42 36.04 -5.49
C GLU A 182 -13.65 36.93 -5.19
N LYS A 183 -13.46 38.13 -4.65
CA LYS A 183 -14.56 39.02 -4.24
C LYS A 183 -15.53 39.27 -5.40
N GLY A 184 -16.76 38.75 -5.27
CA GLY A 184 -17.79 38.79 -6.31
C GLY A 184 -18.23 37.42 -6.83
N LEU A 185 -17.45 36.36 -6.56
CA LEU A 185 -17.84 35.00 -6.91
C LEU A 185 -18.86 34.41 -5.92
N PRO A 186 -19.76 33.50 -6.36
CA PRO A 186 -20.84 32.94 -5.55
C PRO A 186 -20.41 31.90 -4.49
N TRP A 187 -19.19 31.99 -3.96
CA TRP A 187 -18.68 31.00 -3.01
C TRP A 187 -19.08 31.33 -1.57
N ASP A 188 -19.75 30.40 -0.89
CA ASP A 188 -20.32 30.60 0.46
C ASP A 188 -19.47 29.99 1.59
N GLY A 189 -18.29 29.46 1.27
CA GLY A 189 -17.40 28.84 2.24
C GLY A 189 -17.71 27.39 2.58
N GLN A 190 -18.69 26.74 1.92
CA GLN A 190 -19.00 25.33 2.13
C GLN A 190 -18.36 24.46 1.04
N GLY A 191 -17.55 23.46 1.42
CA GLY A 191 -17.09 22.40 0.50
C GLY A 191 -17.08 21.01 1.18
N PRO A 192 -17.07 19.88 0.44
CA PRO A 192 -17.29 19.67 -1.00
C PRO A 192 -18.65 18.96 -1.34
N LEU A 193 -19.11 19.17 -2.58
CA LEU A 193 -20.12 18.43 -3.38
C LEU A 193 -21.05 17.43 -2.66
N LEU A 194 -22.18 17.87 -2.06
CA LEU A 194 -23.36 16.99 -1.89
C LEU A 194 -24.73 17.68 -1.73
N LYS A 195 -24.85 19.01 -1.85
CA LYS A 195 -26.17 19.64 -1.85
C LYS A 195 -26.37 20.55 -3.05
N PRO A 196 -27.34 20.26 -3.94
CA PRO A 196 -27.92 21.29 -4.77
C PRO A 196 -28.35 22.44 -3.85
N VAL A 197 -27.97 23.66 -4.19
CA VAL A 197 -28.57 24.84 -3.55
C VAL A 197 -30.05 24.79 -3.92
N GLU A 198 -30.90 24.40 -2.95
CA GLU A 198 -32.34 24.47 -3.16
C GLU A 198 -32.71 25.92 -3.47
N PRO A 199 -33.45 26.20 -4.55
CA PRO A 199 -33.99 27.52 -4.78
C PRO A 199 -34.84 27.86 -3.56
N LYS A 200 -34.59 29.01 -2.92
CA LYS A 200 -35.34 29.47 -1.75
C LYS A 200 -36.83 29.59 -2.09
N SER A 201 -37.60 28.52 -1.88
CA SER A 201 -39.05 28.56 -1.91
C SER A 201 -39.54 28.89 -0.50
N GLY A 202 -40.00 30.11 -0.31
CA GLY A 202 -40.69 30.49 0.91
C GLY A 202 -42.01 29.74 1.03
N SER A 203 -42.13 28.85 2.00
CA SER A 203 -43.43 28.40 2.51
C SER A 203 -43.27 27.89 3.94
N ARG A 204 -43.96 28.57 4.87
CA ARG A 204 -44.10 28.16 6.26
C ARG A 204 -45.19 27.08 6.34
N SER A 205 -44.87 25.89 6.84
CA SER A 205 -45.84 25.01 7.46
C SER A 205 -45.30 24.49 8.80
N ARG A 206 -46.09 24.72 9.87
CA ARG A 206 -45.81 24.27 11.23
C ARG A 206 -46.46 22.91 11.44
N GLY A 207 -45.64 21.86 11.58
CA GLY A 207 -46.06 20.59 12.20
C GLY A 207 -45.64 20.58 13.67
N ARG A 208 -46.58 20.32 14.59
CA ARG A 208 -46.34 20.22 16.04
C ARG A 208 -45.71 18.87 16.38
N VAL A 209 -44.60 18.87 17.12
CA VAL A 209 -44.03 17.70 17.81
C VAL A 209 -43.61 18.13 19.22
N CYS A 210 -43.97 17.33 20.22
CA CYS A 210 -43.62 17.34 21.64
C CYS A 210 -43.50 18.73 22.33
N VAL A 211 -44.56 19.12 23.04
CA VAL A 211 -44.50 20.14 24.09
C VAL A 211 -44.47 19.43 25.44
N ILE A 212 -43.27 19.16 25.96
CA ILE A 212 -43.00 19.32 27.38
C ILE A 212 -42.26 20.66 27.49
N SER A 213 -42.59 21.42 28.53
CA SER A 213 -42.24 22.83 28.80
C SER A 213 -40.94 23.37 28.18
N LYS A 214 -40.95 24.68 27.86
CA LYS A 214 -39.89 25.50 27.24
C LYS A 214 -38.54 25.57 27.99
N ARG A 215 -37.96 24.46 28.43
CA ARG A 215 -36.53 24.31 28.70
C ARG A 215 -36.02 23.18 27.82
N ASP A 216 -35.21 23.60 26.83
CA ASP A 216 -34.27 22.79 26.05
C ASP A 216 -34.36 21.27 26.26
N GLY A 217 -34.69 20.49 25.22
CA GLY A 217 -34.76 19.01 25.26
C GLY A 217 -33.44 18.27 25.61
N SER A 218 -32.47 18.95 26.22
CA SER A 218 -31.22 18.44 26.78
C SER A 218 -31.45 17.43 27.91
N GLY A 219 -32.50 17.59 28.73
CA GLY A 219 -32.80 16.71 29.87
C GLY A 219 -33.07 15.25 29.47
N CYS A 220 -33.88 15.02 28.44
CA CYS A 220 -34.17 13.66 27.95
C CYS A 220 -32.93 13.03 27.29
N GLN A 221 -32.12 13.83 26.59
CA GLN A 221 -30.87 13.35 25.99
C GLN A 221 -29.84 12.94 27.04
N LEU A 222 -29.73 13.69 28.14
CA LEU A 222 -28.83 13.37 29.25
C LEU A 222 -29.23 12.07 29.94
N ARG A 223 -30.53 11.85 30.20
CA ARG A 223 -31.02 10.59 30.80
C ARG A 223 -30.79 9.39 29.89
N ALA A 224 -31.11 9.51 28.60
CA ALA A 224 -30.88 8.44 27.63
C ALA A 224 -29.39 8.08 27.52
N ARG A 225 -28.50 9.08 27.49
CA ARG A 225 -27.04 8.85 27.49
C ARG A 225 -26.53 8.20 28.76
N SER A 226 -27.04 8.64 29.93
CA SER A 226 -26.64 8.03 31.20
C SER A 226 -27.10 6.57 31.31
N SER A 227 -28.31 6.25 30.83
CA SER A 227 -28.78 4.86 30.85
C SER A 227 -28.03 4.00 29.83
N ALA A 228 -27.76 4.54 28.64
CA ALA A 228 -26.94 3.87 27.64
C ALA A 228 -25.53 3.58 28.17
N ALA A 229 -24.90 4.51 28.89
CA ALA A 229 -23.59 4.27 29.50
C ALA A 229 -23.60 3.09 30.50
N LYS A 230 -24.62 3.01 31.38
CA LYS A 230 -24.77 1.90 32.32
C LYS A 230 -24.99 0.56 31.61
N ARG A 231 -25.82 0.53 30.57
CA ARG A 231 -26.09 -0.66 29.76
C ARG A 231 -24.84 -1.11 28.99
N TYR A 232 -24.08 -0.17 28.44
CA TYR A 232 -22.82 -0.47 27.78
C TYR A 232 -21.82 -1.14 28.72
N ASP A 233 -21.64 -0.63 29.95
CA ASP A 233 -20.73 -1.25 30.92
C ASP A 233 -21.17 -2.67 31.30
N ALA A 234 -22.48 -2.89 31.47
CA ALA A 234 -23.04 -4.21 31.75
C ALA A 234 -22.81 -5.18 30.58
N TYR A 235 -23.10 -4.75 29.35
CA TYR A 235 -22.86 -5.55 28.15
C TYR A 235 -21.37 -5.81 27.95
N ALA A 236 -20.51 -4.81 28.08
CA ALA A 236 -19.07 -4.95 27.92
C ALA A 236 -18.50 -6.00 28.91
N ARG A 237 -18.95 -6.00 30.17
CA ARG A 237 -18.55 -7.03 31.15
C ARG A 237 -19.04 -8.42 30.75
N LYS A 238 -20.32 -8.54 30.42
CA LYS A 238 -20.94 -9.82 30.01
C LYS A 238 -20.28 -10.41 28.77
N HIS A 239 -19.83 -9.57 27.85
CA HIS A 239 -19.26 -9.95 26.56
C HIS A 239 -17.72 -10.03 26.55
N GLY A 240 -17.08 -10.08 27.71
CA GLY A 240 -15.62 -10.26 27.84
C GLY A 240 -14.78 -9.02 27.50
N LEU A 241 -15.42 -7.86 27.36
CA LEU A 241 -14.78 -6.55 27.14
C LEU A 241 -14.60 -5.75 28.44
N ALA A 242 -14.72 -6.41 29.61
CA ALA A 242 -14.57 -5.78 30.92
C ALA A 242 -13.26 -5.01 31.06
N GLN A 243 -12.17 -5.51 30.46
CA GLN A 243 -10.85 -4.87 30.51
C GLN A 243 -10.80 -3.52 29.77
N LEU A 244 -11.65 -3.32 28.75
CA LEU A 244 -11.77 -2.03 28.05
C LEU A 244 -12.54 -1.01 28.90
N ALA A 245 -13.57 -1.47 29.62
CA ALA A 245 -14.38 -0.62 30.50
C ALA A 245 -13.64 -0.24 31.80
N THR A 246 -12.71 -1.07 32.28
CA THR A 246 -12.09 -0.94 33.62
C THR A 246 -10.61 -0.51 33.62
N ARG A 247 -10.07 -0.07 32.47
CA ARG A 247 -8.65 0.29 32.34
C ARG A 247 -8.25 1.39 33.34
N LYS A 248 -7.39 1.07 34.30
CA LYS A 248 -7.02 1.93 35.46
C LYS A 248 -6.63 3.37 35.12
N ASN A 249 -5.98 3.60 33.97
CA ASN A 249 -5.42 4.92 33.66
C ASN A 249 -6.29 5.78 32.74
N ARG A 250 -7.22 5.19 31.96
CA ARG A 250 -8.22 5.87 31.11
C ARG A 250 -9.31 4.87 30.71
N PRO A 251 -10.40 4.69 31.48
CA PRO A 251 -11.51 3.85 31.06
C PRO A 251 -12.09 4.41 29.76
N LEU A 252 -12.37 3.56 28.78
CA LEU A 252 -13.08 3.99 27.58
C LEU A 252 -14.52 4.29 27.99
N SER A 253 -14.81 5.56 28.29
CA SER A 253 -16.16 5.96 28.67
C SER A 253 -17.10 5.81 27.49
N PHE A 254 -18.35 5.43 27.75
CA PHE A 254 -19.40 5.39 26.74
C PHE A 254 -19.51 6.73 25.98
N ALA A 255 -19.33 7.87 26.65
CA ALA A 255 -19.36 9.18 26.02
C ALA A 255 -18.24 9.34 24.99
N THR A 256 -17.00 8.99 25.35
CA THR A 256 -15.84 9.05 24.44
C THR A 256 -16.01 8.08 23.28
N LEU A 257 -16.51 6.87 23.53
CA LEU A 257 -16.71 5.86 22.49
C LEU A 257 -17.86 6.25 21.55
N SER A 258 -19.03 6.61 22.08
CA SER A 258 -20.20 7.09 21.31
C SER A 258 -19.86 8.35 20.51
N GLU A 259 -19.08 9.27 21.07
CA GLU A 259 -18.62 10.46 20.35
C GLU A 259 -17.62 10.11 19.25
N THR A 260 -16.66 9.21 19.51
CA THR A 260 -15.71 8.73 18.49
C THR A 260 -16.44 7.99 17.38
N VAL A 261 -17.38 7.12 17.71
CA VAL A 261 -18.17 6.35 16.74
C VAL A 261 -19.10 7.29 15.97
N SER A 262 -19.80 8.19 16.65
CA SER A 262 -20.69 9.15 16.00
C SER A 262 -19.95 10.18 15.15
N SER A 263 -18.76 10.61 15.52
CA SER A 263 -17.97 11.58 14.73
C SER A 263 -17.32 10.93 13.52
N LYS A 264 -16.84 9.69 13.67
CA LYS A 264 -16.21 8.94 12.56
C LYS A 264 -17.22 8.26 11.62
N PHE A 265 -18.38 7.86 12.14
CA PHE A 265 -19.33 7.02 11.40
C PHE A 265 -20.75 7.59 11.32
N GLY A 266 -21.11 8.61 12.11
CA GLY A 266 -22.48 9.13 12.19
C GLY A 266 -23.02 9.72 10.88
N GLY A 267 -22.15 10.24 10.01
CA GLY A 267 -22.53 10.69 8.66
C GLY A 267 -22.66 9.57 7.62
N LYS A 268 -22.00 8.43 7.84
CA LYS A 268 -21.96 7.28 6.92
C LYS A 268 -23.01 6.20 7.24
N LEU A 269 -23.33 6.02 8.52
CA LEU A 269 -24.21 4.95 8.99
C LEU A 269 -25.72 5.23 8.80
N GLY A 270 -26.12 6.49 8.58
CA GLY A 270 -27.53 6.88 8.65
C GLY A 270 -28.21 6.54 9.99
N TYR A 271 -27.43 6.12 10.99
CA TYR A 271 -27.90 5.50 12.24
C TYR A 271 -28.74 6.49 13.05
N ARG A 272 -28.28 7.73 13.23
CA ARG A 272 -29.06 8.78 13.89
C ARG A 272 -30.35 9.13 13.14
N ALA A 273 -30.36 9.01 11.81
CA ALA A 273 -31.55 9.23 10.98
C ALA A 273 -32.53 8.06 11.09
N LYS A 274 -32.06 6.81 11.11
CA LYS A 274 -32.88 5.61 11.34
C LYS A 274 -33.44 5.56 12.78
N LEU A 275 -32.63 5.92 13.77
CA LEU A 275 -33.05 6.05 15.18
C LEU A 275 -34.02 7.22 15.36
N ALA A 276 -33.85 8.33 14.61
CA ALA A 276 -34.81 9.43 14.59
C ALA A 276 -36.10 9.09 13.81
N ALA A 277 -36.03 8.26 12.77
CA ALA A 277 -37.20 7.76 12.06
C ALA A 277 -38.02 6.80 12.93
N ALA A 278 -37.36 5.97 13.75
CA ALA A 278 -38.02 5.13 14.76
C ALA A 278 -38.74 5.95 15.85
N LYS A 279 -38.29 7.20 16.11
CA LYS A 279 -38.99 8.14 17.01
C LYS A 279 -40.27 8.74 16.42
N GLY A 280 -40.52 8.58 15.11
CA GLY A 280 -41.67 9.16 14.42
C GLY A 280 -42.99 8.40 14.56
N ILE A 281 -43.01 7.24 15.24
CA ILE A 281 -44.19 6.33 15.30
C ILE A 281 -44.95 6.51 16.64
N GLY A 282 -45.01 7.74 17.16
CA GLY A 282 -45.63 8.07 18.44
C GLY A 282 -47.06 8.58 18.32
N GLY A 283 -48.01 7.71 17.98
CA GLY A 283 -49.45 7.94 18.11
C GLY A 283 -50.08 6.75 18.84
N ALA A 284 -50.83 7.03 19.92
CA ALA A 284 -51.31 6.11 20.95
C ALA A 284 -51.68 4.67 20.51
N VAL A 285 -50.89 3.66 20.91
CA VAL A 285 -51.32 2.29 21.29
C VAL A 285 -50.27 1.67 22.21
N GLY A 286 -50.65 1.34 23.46
CA GLY A 286 -49.84 0.54 24.38
C GLY A 286 -49.77 -0.94 23.95
N ALA A 287 -48.66 -1.60 24.28
CA ALA A 287 -48.37 -3.03 24.11
C ALA A 287 -48.12 -3.57 22.67
N VAL A 288 -48.68 -3.00 21.59
CA VAL A 288 -48.46 -3.51 20.21
C VAL A 288 -47.10 -3.08 19.60
N SER A 289 -46.43 -2.09 20.18
CA SER A 289 -45.20 -1.48 19.64
C SER A 289 -43.91 -2.31 19.81
N LEU A 290 -43.90 -3.36 20.66
CA LEU A 290 -42.69 -4.18 20.88
C LEU A 290 -42.35 -5.09 19.68
N GLY A 291 -43.35 -5.57 18.92
CA GLY A 291 -43.12 -6.44 17.74
C GLY A 291 -42.55 -5.69 16.53
N ILE A 292 -42.99 -4.46 16.30
CA ILE A 292 -42.45 -3.57 15.26
C ILE A 292 -41.06 -3.06 15.68
N TRP A 293 -40.87 -2.79 16.97
CA TRP A 293 -39.58 -2.41 17.54
C TRP A 293 -38.53 -3.52 17.39
N ALA A 294 -38.84 -4.79 17.66
CA ALA A 294 -37.89 -5.90 17.46
C ALA A 294 -37.44 -6.04 16.00
N LYS A 295 -38.35 -5.79 15.04
CA LYS A 295 -38.04 -5.75 13.60
C LYS A 295 -37.17 -4.54 13.24
N SER A 296 -37.53 -3.33 13.69
CA SER A 296 -36.72 -2.12 13.44
C SER A 296 -35.34 -2.18 14.09
N VAL A 297 -35.23 -2.76 15.28
CA VAL A 297 -33.96 -3.00 15.96
C VAL A 297 -33.15 -4.07 15.21
N SER A 298 -33.77 -5.18 14.78
CA SER A 298 -33.12 -6.16 13.92
C SER A 298 -32.65 -5.56 12.59
N ASP A 299 -33.43 -4.66 11.98
CA ASP A 299 -33.09 -3.99 10.71
C ASP A 299 -31.98 -2.92 10.90
N ILE A 300 -31.94 -2.26 12.06
CA ILE A 300 -30.85 -1.36 12.48
C ILE A 300 -29.55 -2.14 12.67
N PHE A 301 -29.64 -3.37 13.18
CA PHE A 301 -28.50 -4.24 13.41
C PHE A 301 -28.00 -5.01 12.17
N SER A 302 -28.88 -5.27 11.20
CA SER A 302 -28.58 -6.06 9.99
C SER A 302 -28.18 -5.23 8.76
N THR A 303 -28.30 -3.90 8.81
CA THR A 303 -27.92 -3.02 7.68
C THR A 303 -26.52 -2.44 7.82
N GLU A 304 -25.78 -2.51 6.69
CA GLU A 304 -24.34 -2.31 6.52
C GLU A 304 -23.70 -1.07 7.19
N SER A 305 -22.45 -1.24 7.65
CA SER A 305 -21.33 -0.39 7.19
C SER A 305 -19.97 -1.04 7.44
N SER A 306 -19.25 -1.36 6.38
CA SER A 306 -17.85 -1.79 6.37
C SER A 306 -16.92 -0.58 6.20
N ALA A 307 -16.46 0.00 7.32
CA ALA A 307 -15.49 1.11 7.30
C ALA A 307 -14.21 0.84 8.09
N LEU A 308 -14.14 -0.25 8.87
CA LEU A 308 -12.96 -0.62 9.67
C LEU A 308 -12.01 -1.61 8.98
N GLU A 309 -12.40 -2.19 7.86
CA GLU A 309 -11.67 -3.31 7.26
C GLU A 309 -10.49 -2.90 6.35
N ARG A 310 -10.23 -1.61 6.13
CA ARG A 310 -9.29 -1.16 5.08
C ARG A 310 -7.88 -0.80 5.56
N VAL A 311 -7.57 -0.81 6.86
CA VAL A 311 -6.33 -0.16 7.35
C VAL A 311 -5.28 -1.12 7.92
N ALA A 312 -5.59 -2.38 8.25
CA ALA A 312 -4.68 -3.12 9.12
C ALA A 312 -3.80 -4.20 8.48
N VAL A 313 -3.98 -4.59 7.20
CA VAL A 313 -3.26 -5.78 6.63
C VAL A 313 -2.26 -5.42 5.51
N THR A 314 -2.26 -4.18 5.01
CA THR A 314 -1.55 -3.83 3.76
C THR A 314 -0.09 -3.37 3.93
N THR A 315 0.52 -3.47 5.11
CA THR A 315 1.83 -2.82 5.37
C THR A 315 2.99 -3.73 5.75
N SER A 316 2.86 -5.05 5.62
CA SER A 316 3.94 -5.97 6.02
C SER A 316 4.08 -7.19 5.12
N LEU A 317 4.38 -7.04 3.82
CA LEU A 317 4.72 -8.18 2.96
C LEU A 317 5.85 -7.81 1.97
N ILE A 318 7.04 -8.38 2.27
CA ILE A 318 8.22 -8.68 1.39
C ILE A 318 9.37 -7.64 1.37
N PRO A 319 10.62 -8.09 1.65
CA PRO A 319 11.64 -8.11 0.57
C PRO A 319 12.73 -9.26 0.59
N VAL A 320 13.37 -9.44 -0.60
CA VAL A 320 14.72 -10.02 -0.99
C VAL A 320 14.86 -11.59 -1.09
N VAL A 321 15.67 -12.28 -1.94
CA VAL A 321 16.98 -12.03 -2.63
C VAL A 321 17.26 -12.97 -3.83
N GLY A 322 18.09 -12.54 -4.80
CA GLY A 322 18.88 -13.39 -5.72
C GLY A 322 20.35 -12.93 -5.81
N CYS A 323 21.30 -13.90 -5.85
CA CYS A 323 22.77 -13.81 -6.03
C CYS A 323 23.73 -13.84 -4.82
N VAL A 324 23.29 -13.95 -3.57
CA VAL A 324 24.20 -14.21 -2.42
C VAL A 324 24.29 -15.70 -2.04
N THR A 325 23.50 -16.57 -2.68
CA THR A 325 23.41 -18.00 -2.33
C THR A 325 24.46 -18.91 -2.97
N GLN A 326 25.20 -18.46 -3.99
CA GLN A 326 26.24 -19.29 -4.65
C GLN A 326 27.65 -19.16 -4.05
N GLY A 327 27.90 -18.22 -3.13
CA GLY A 327 29.19 -18.07 -2.45
C GLY A 327 29.31 -18.76 -1.09
N ALA A 328 28.20 -19.24 -0.53
CA ALA A 328 28.15 -19.73 0.86
C ALA A 328 27.79 -21.22 1.01
N SER A 329 27.59 -21.97 -0.08
CA SER A 329 27.27 -23.42 -0.01
C SER A 329 28.47 -24.37 -0.04
N ASP A 330 29.68 -23.88 -0.32
CA ASP A 330 30.83 -24.76 -0.63
C ASP A 330 31.88 -24.92 0.50
N SER A 331 31.61 -24.48 1.75
CA SER A 331 32.62 -24.55 2.83
C SER A 331 32.35 -25.52 3.98
N THR A 332 31.26 -26.29 4.01
CA THR A 332 31.05 -27.29 5.08
C THR A 332 30.31 -28.53 4.59
N GLY A 333 31.03 -29.59 4.22
CA GLY A 333 30.43 -30.90 3.93
C GLY A 333 31.45 -31.97 3.57
N GLU A 334 31.79 -32.82 4.55
CA GLU A 334 32.58 -34.04 4.35
C GLU A 334 31.78 -35.06 3.52
N ASN A 335 32.16 -35.27 2.25
CA ASN A 335 31.97 -36.54 1.54
C ASN A 335 32.79 -36.55 0.23
N ALA A 336 34.03 -37.01 0.35
CA ALA A 336 34.97 -37.16 -0.74
C ALA A 336 34.64 -38.41 -1.58
N ARG A 337 34.11 -38.22 -2.80
CA ARG A 337 34.49 -39.10 -3.94
C ARG A 337 34.20 -38.63 -5.37
N ASN A 338 33.43 -37.55 -5.59
CA ASN A 338 33.31 -36.93 -6.93
C ASN A 338 33.78 -35.46 -6.98
N SER A 339 34.57 -35.00 -5.99
CA SER A 339 34.93 -33.58 -5.83
C SER A 339 36.17 -33.12 -6.63
N VAL A 340 36.81 -34.01 -7.39
CA VAL A 340 38.09 -33.68 -8.03
C VAL A 340 37.90 -32.76 -9.25
N VAL A 341 36.79 -32.82 -9.99
CA VAL A 341 36.62 -32.00 -11.21
C VAL A 341 35.97 -30.64 -10.90
N ASN A 342 34.97 -30.57 -10.00
CA ASN A 342 34.30 -29.31 -9.64
C ASN A 342 35.06 -28.50 -8.58
N GLY A 343 35.79 -29.15 -7.66
CA GLY A 343 36.63 -28.46 -6.68
C GLY A 343 37.88 -27.83 -7.30
N ILE A 344 38.42 -28.44 -8.36
CA ILE A 344 39.56 -27.88 -9.11
C ILE A 344 39.12 -26.62 -9.88
N ASP A 345 37.93 -26.57 -10.48
CA ASP A 345 37.49 -25.39 -11.24
C ASP A 345 37.26 -24.16 -10.34
N THR A 346 36.72 -24.33 -9.14
CA THR A 346 36.54 -23.22 -8.17
C THR A 346 37.87 -22.82 -7.50
N ALA A 347 38.71 -23.79 -7.14
CA ALA A 347 40.03 -23.51 -6.56
C ALA A 347 40.97 -22.85 -7.57
N VAL A 348 40.93 -23.27 -8.85
CA VAL A 348 41.73 -22.65 -9.93
C VAL A 348 41.22 -21.24 -10.26
N CYS A 349 39.93 -20.96 -10.11
CA CYS A 349 39.39 -19.60 -10.24
C CYS A 349 39.96 -18.68 -9.15
N ILE A 350 39.87 -19.10 -7.88
CA ILE A 350 40.35 -18.32 -6.74
C ILE A 350 41.89 -18.17 -6.79
N VAL A 351 42.62 -19.20 -7.19
CA VAL A 351 44.09 -19.16 -7.32
C VAL A 351 44.54 -18.29 -8.50
N ALA A 352 43.85 -18.32 -9.64
CA ALA A 352 44.13 -17.46 -10.79
C ALA A 352 43.85 -15.98 -10.49
N ASP A 353 42.81 -15.71 -9.70
CA ASP A 353 42.47 -14.36 -9.24
C ASP A 353 43.49 -13.85 -8.24
N VAL A 354 43.92 -14.65 -7.26
CA VAL A 354 44.95 -14.26 -6.27
C VAL A 354 46.33 -14.05 -6.93
N LEU A 355 46.69 -14.87 -7.93
CA LEU A 355 47.95 -14.72 -8.68
C LEU A 355 47.99 -13.46 -9.55
N ALA A 356 46.84 -12.92 -9.95
CA ALA A 356 46.77 -11.67 -10.72
C ALA A 356 47.21 -10.43 -9.91
N PHE A 357 47.15 -10.51 -8.57
CA PHE A 357 47.47 -9.40 -7.67
C PHE A 357 48.91 -9.43 -7.12
N ILE A 358 49.72 -10.43 -7.49
CA ILE A 358 51.15 -10.50 -7.11
C ILE A 358 51.99 -9.90 -8.25
N PRO A 359 52.95 -8.99 -7.98
CA PRO A 359 53.84 -8.45 -9.01
C PRO A 359 54.57 -9.57 -9.77
N GLY A 360 54.26 -9.73 -11.07
CA GLY A 360 54.78 -10.79 -11.93
C GLY A 360 53.87 -12.01 -12.15
N GLY A 361 52.74 -12.12 -11.43
CA GLY A 361 51.80 -13.26 -11.53
C GLY A 361 50.76 -13.18 -12.67
N GLY A 362 50.64 -12.04 -13.34
CA GLY A 362 49.65 -11.82 -14.41
C GLY A 362 49.79 -12.76 -15.62
N THR A 363 51.00 -13.22 -15.96
CA THR A 363 51.22 -14.16 -17.07
C THR A 363 50.77 -15.59 -16.72
N VAL A 364 50.88 -15.99 -15.46
CA VAL A 364 50.43 -17.29 -14.95
C VAL A 364 48.90 -17.31 -14.80
N SER A 365 48.33 -16.22 -14.30
CA SER A 365 46.87 -16.01 -14.24
C SER A 365 46.24 -16.09 -15.64
N PHE A 366 46.81 -15.38 -16.64
CA PHE A 366 46.33 -15.44 -18.02
C PHE A 366 46.40 -16.85 -18.63
N ALA A 367 47.48 -17.60 -18.39
CA ALA A 367 47.62 -18.97 -18.89
C ALA A 367 46.59 -19.94 -18.26
N LEU A 368 46.27 -19.76 -16.98
CA LEU A 368 45.24 -20.54 -16.27
C LEU A 368 43.83 -20.24 -16.78
N HIS A 369 43.52 -18.96 -17.04
CA HIS A 369 42.25 -18.58 -17.65
C HIS A 369 42.12 -19.07 -19.11
N LEU A 370 43.21 -19.06 -19.88
CA LEU A 370 43.22 -19.56 -21.26
C LEU A 370 43.01 -21.08 -21.34
N ALA A 371 43.66 -21.84 -20.44
CA ALA A 371 43.46 -23.28 -20.35
C ALA A 371 42.01 -23.65 -19.96
N ARG A 372 41.41 -22.91 -19.02
CA ARG A 372 40.00 -23.07 -18.63
C ARG A 372 39.03 -22.84 -19.79
N SER A 373 39.28 -21.81 -20.60
CA SER A 373 38.47 -21.51 -21.79
C SER A 373 38.57 -22.61 -22.86
N LEU A 374 39.75 -23.20 -23.07
CA LEU A 374 39.96 -24.31 -24.01
C LEU A 374 39.27 -25.62 -23.57
N PHE A 375 39.25 -25.93 -22.26
CA PHE A 375 38.53 -27.10 -21.73
C PHE A 375 37.01 -26.97 -21.88
N ARG A 376 36.44 -25.79 -21.66
CA ARG A 376 35.00 -25.55 -21.85
C ARG A 376 34.56 -25.64 -23.31
N ILE A 377 35.45 -25.29 -24.25
CA ILE A 377 35.20 -25.44 -25.70
C ILE A 377 35.22 -26.93 -26.10
N LEU A 378 36.18 -27.71 -25.59
CA LEU A 378 36.28 -29.15 -25.89
C LEU A 378 35.13 -29.98 -25.29
N GLU A 379 34.62 -29.60 -24.11
CA GLU A 379 33.50 -30.28 -23.46
C GLU A 379 32.14 -29.95 -24.13
N SER A 380 31.97 -28.72 -24.65
CA SER A 380 30.78 -28.29 -25.40
C SER A 380 30.59 -29.00 -26.75
N LEU A 381 31.66 -29.53 -27.33
CA LEU A 381 31.64 -30.26 -28.62
C LEU A 381 31.26 -31.75 -28.47
N ALA A 382 31.33 -32.31 -27.27
CA ALA A 382 31.19 -33.76 -27.06
C ALA A 382 29.76 -34.23 -26.73
N PHE A 383 28.87 -33.36 -26.24
CA PHE A 383 27.50 -33.75 -25.85
C PHE A 383 26.48 -32.63 -26.09
N PRO A 384 25.68 -32.67 -27.17
CA PRO A 384 24.54 -31.76 -27.29
C PRO A 384 23.51 -32.13 -26.22
N LYS A 385 23.34 -31.30 -25.19
CA LYS A 385 22.24 -31.45 -24.23
C LYS A 385 20.98 -30.81 -24.81
N GLU A 386 19.92 -31.60 -24.88
CA GLU A 386 18.56 -31.12 -25.18
C GLU A 386 18.13 -30.04 -24.18
N PRO A 387 17.16 -29.17 -24.53
CA PRO A 387 16.54 -28.26 -23.55
C PRO A 387 16.13 -29.03 -22.28
N PRO A 388 16.13 -28.36 -21.11
CA PRO A 388 15.67 -29.00 -19.89
C PRO A 388 14.28 -29.62 -20.10
N PRO A 389 14.01 -30.82 -19.55
CA PRO A 389 12.67 -31.41 -19.62
C PRO A 389 11.61 -30.41 -19.14
N ILE A 390 10.47 -30.36 -19.84
CA ILE A 390 9.37 -29.43 -19.55
C ILE A 390 8.91 -29.57 -18.09
N GLU A 391 8.93 -30.80 -17.57
CA GLU A 391 8.60 -31.12 -16.18
C GLU A 391 9.58 -30.51 -15.18
N LYS A 392 10.86 -30.37 -15.54
CA LYS A 392 11.89 -29.74 -14.68
C LYS A 392 11.73 -28.23 -14.63
N THR A 393 11.45 -27.60 -15.78
CA THR A 393 11.11 -26.16 -15.85
C THR A 393 9.88 -25.86 -15.00
N TYR A 394 8.87 -26.71 -15.13
CA TYR A 394 7.64 -26.61 -14.34
C TYR A 394 7.87 -26.83 -12.84
N PHE A 395 8.73 -27.78 -12.48
CA PHE A 395 9.12 -28.01 -11.10
C PHE A 395 9.76 -26.75 -10.48
N GLN A 396 10.66 -26.06 -11.19
CA GLN A 396 11.25 -24.79 -10.73
C GLN A 396 10.20 -23.71 -10.50
N TYR A 397 9.27 -23.56 -11.46
CA TYR A 397 8.16 -22.63 -11.35
C TYR A 397 7.32 -22.91 -10.09
N ARG A 398 6.88 -24.16 -9.92
CA ARG A 398 6.07 -24.61 -8.79
C ARG A 398 6.81 -24.47 -7.45
N TRP A 399 8.10 -24.76 -7.42
CA TRP A 399 8.89 -24.68 -6.20
C TRP A 399 8.97 -23.25 -5.63
N GLY A 400 9.17 -22.25 -6.50
CA GLY A 400 9.17 -20.85 -6.05
C GLY A 400 7.79 -20.41 -5.53
N TRP A 401 6.73 -20.95 -6.12
CA TRP A 401 5.37 -20.82 -5.60
C TRP A 401 5.16 -21.46 -4.22
N ASP A 402 5.67 -22.67 -4.02
CA ASP A 402 5.60 -23.36 -2.73
C ASP A 402 6.34 -22.55 -1.64
N GLN A 403 7.44 -21.86 -1.98
CA GLN A 403 8.11 -20.93 -1.05
C GLN A 403 7.23 -19.73 -0.70
N TYR A 404 6.55 -19.15 -1.69
CA TYR A 404 5.63 -18.05 -1.46
C TYR A 404 4.46 -18.47 -0.54
N PHE A 405 3.85 -19.64 -0.80
CA PHE A 405 2.80 -20.18 0.06
C PHE A 405 3.27 -20.43 1.49
N TYR A 406 4.49 -20.93 1.66
CA TYR A 406 5.08 -21.13 2.98
C TYR A 406 5.21 -19.81 3.76
N HIS A 407 5.61 -18.73 3.10
CA HIS A 407 5.63 -17.40 3.72
C HIS A 407 4.24 -16.89 4.11
N MET A 408 3.25 -17.07 3.23
CA MET A 408 1.87 -16.68 3.51
C MET A 408 1.27 -17.49 4.65
N ASP A 409 1.55 -18.80 4.72
CA ASP A 409 1.15 -19.68 5.79
C ASP A 409 1.71 -19.21 7.15
N LYS A 410 3.02 -18.91 7.19
CA LYS A 410 3.69 -18.35 8.37
C LYS A 410 3.10 -17.01 8.79
N MET A 411 2.75 -16.17 7.81
CA MET A 411 2.13 -14.87 8.08
C MET A 411 0.71 -14.99 8.65
N LEU A 412 -0.15 -15.78 8.02
CA LEU A 412 -1.53 -15.98 8.48
C LEU A 412 -1.56 -16.66 9.85
N SER A 413 -0.60 -17.55 10.11
CA SER A 413 -0.43 -18.21 11.40
C SER A 413 0.27 -17.34 12.46
N SER A 414 0.83 -16.19 12.07
CA SER A 414 1.61 -15.32 12.97
C SER A 414 0.77 -14.75 14.11
N SER A 415 1.44 -14.47 15.22
CA SER A 415 0.81 -13.84 16.39
C SER A 415 0.31 -12.42 16.08
N GLU A 416 0.98 -11.73 15.17
CA GLU A 416 0.69 -10.39 14.70
C GLU A 416 -0.60 -10.37 13.89
N PHE A 417 -0.75 -11.30 12.95
CA PHE A 417 -1.98 -11.45 12.19
C PHE A 417 -3.15 -11.82 13.11
N LYS A 418 -2.96 -12.81 13.99
CA LYS A 418 -3.96 -13.19 15.01
C LYS A 418 -4.34 -12.01 15.90
N GLY A 419 -3.37 -11.23 16.36
CA GLY A 419 -3.60 -10.06 17.22
C GLY A 419 -4.36 -8.94 16.51
N ASN A 420 -4.07 -8.72 15.24
CA ASN A 420 -4.78 -7.75 14.40
C ASN A 420 -6.22 -8.19 14.13
N LEU A 421 -6.42 -9.46 13.75
CA LEU A 421 -7.74 -10.05 13.56
C LEU A 421 -8.57 -9.99 14.86
N THR A 422 -7.95 -10.33 15.99
CA THR A 422 -8.55 -10.22 17.33
C THR A 422 -9.00 -8.78 17.60
N SER A 423 -8.16 -7.79 17.28
CA SER A 423 -8.47 -6.37 17.48
C SER A 423 -9.65 -5.91 16.63
N GLN A 424 -9.74 -6.38 15.38
CA GLN A 424 -10.87 -6.08 14.49
C GLN A 424 -12.18 -6.70 15.01
N LEU A 425 -12.13 -7.96 15.46
CA LEU A 425 -13.29 -8.64 16.04
C LEU A 425 -13.75 -7.98 17.35
N ILE A 426 -12.81 -7.60 18.23
CA ILE A 426 -13.11 -6.84 19.45
C ILE A 426 -13.76 -5.50 19.12
N ALA A 427 -13.27 -4.78 18.10
CA ALA A 427 -13.85 -3.52 17.67
C ALA A 427 -15.28 -3.71 17.12
N ALA A 428 -15.50 -4.73 16.29
CA ALA A 428 -16.82 -5.07 15.77
C ALA A 428 -17.80 -5.44 16.88
N LYS A 429 -17.34 -6.19 17.89
CA LYS A 429 -18.10 -6.53 19.11
C LYS A 429 -18.46 -5.28 19.89
N ALA A 430 -17.49 -4.43 20.20
CA ALA A 430 -17.69 -3.19 20.96
C ALA A 430 -18.72 -2.26 20.29
N ASP A 431 -18.71 -2.18 18.96
CA ASP A 431 -19.68 -1.39 18.20
C ASP A 431 -21.11 -1.95 18.30
N VAL A 432 -21.29 -3.28 18.23
CA VAL A 432 -22.60 -3.92 18.45
C VAL A 432 -23.11 -3.65 19.88
N LEU A 433 -22.24 -3.76 20.88
CA LEU A 433 -22.62 -3.47 22.28
C LEU A 433 -22.99 -2.01 22.49
N LEU A 434 -22.29 -1.09 21.82
CA LEU A 434 -22.58 0.34 21.86
C LEU A 434 -23.97 0.64 21.27
N MET A 435 -24.27 0.07 20.09
CA MET A 435 -25.58 0.23 19.46
C MET A 435 -26.71 -0.35 20.32
N ALA A 436 -26.50 -1.51 20.94
CA ALA A 436 -27.46 -2.11 21.86
C ALA A 436 -27.67 -1.26 23.11
N ALA A 437 -26.60 -0.68 23.65
CA ALA A 437 -26.66 0.22 24.79
C ALA A 437 -27.41 1.52 24.47
N GLU A 438 -27.19 2.13 23.31
CA GLU A 438 -27.91 3.32 22.85
C GLU A 438 -29.41 3.06 22.63
N ALA A 439 -29.74 1.89 22.08
CA ALA A 439 -31.13 1.45 21.92
C ALA A 439 -31.80 1.26 23.29
N ALA A 440 -31.16 0.52 24.21
CA ALA A 440 -31.65 0.30 25.56
C ALA A 440 -31.83 1.63 26.33
N GLY A 441 -30.86 2.53 26.27
CA GLY A 441 -30.94 3.81 26.97
C GLY A 441 -32.04 4.74 26.45
N THR A 442 -32.36 4.64 25.15
CA THR A 442 -33.50 5.38 24.56
C THR A 442 -34.84 4.83 25.05
N ILE A 443 -34.95 3.52 25.22
CA ILE A 443 -36.15 2.86 25.77
C ILE A 443 -36.32 3.21 27.23
N ASP A 444 -35.26 3.09 28.05
CA ASP A 444 -35.27 3.46 29.47
C ASP A 444 -35.75 4.90 29.66
N ALA A 445 -35.25 5.83 28.83
CA ALA A 445 -35.66 7.23 28.88
C ALA A 445 -37.13 7.43 28.48
N THR A 446 -37.65 6.65 27.53
CA THR A 446 -39.04 6.76 27.07
C THR A 446 -40.01 6.19 28.10
N LEU A 447 -39.71 5.02 28.67
CA LEU A 447 -40.50 4.40 29.75
C LEU A 447 -40.54 5.29 31.00
N SER A 448 -39.41 5.93 31.33
CA SER A 448 -39.34 6.88 32.46
C SER A 448 -40.23 8.11 32.27
N ILE A 449 -40.46 8.55 31.02
CA ILE A 449 -41.36 9.68 30.73
C ILE A 449 -42.82 9.23 30.80
N GLY A 450 -43.14 8.02 30.32
CA GLY A 450 -44.48 7.45 30.42
C GLY A 450 -44.95 7.32 31.88
N ALA A 451 -44.09 6.78 32.75
CA ALA A 451 -44.38 6.63 34.18
C ALA A 451 -44.55 7.97 34.92
N ALA A 452 -43.84 9.03 34.48
CA ALA A 452 -43.98 10.37 35.06
C ALA A 452 -45.30 11.05 34.66
N ASN A 453 -45.83 10.76 33.47
CA ASN A 453 -47.10 11.32 33.01
C ASN A 453 -48.32 10.63 33.63
N GLU A 454 -48.22 9.33 33.95
CA GLU A 454 -49.32 8.61 34.64
C GLU A 454 -49.51 9.07 36.08
N THR A 455 -48.51 9.68 36.71
CA THR A 455 -48.60 10.20 38.08
C THR A 455 -49.21 11.61 38.17
N GLU A 456 -49.34 12.35 37.06
CA GLU A 456 -49.98 13.68 37.03
C GLU A 456 -51.46 13.65 36.59
N GLY A 457 -51.98 12.52 36.09
CA GLY A 457 -53.32 12.42 35.49
C GLY A 457 -54.51 12.17 36.45
N VAL A 458 -54.33 12.11 37.76
CA VAL A 458 -55.39 11.70 38.72
C VAL A 458 -56.14 12.89 39.37
N ASN A 459 -56.07 14.11 38.82
CA ASN A 459 -56.88 15.23 39.31
C ASN A 459 -57.30 16.22 38.20
N GLN A 460 -58.35 15.90 37.43
CA GLN A 460 -59.36 16.89 37.03
C GLN A 460 -60.55 16.23 36.34
N GLY A 461 -61.73 16.46 36.92
CA GLY A 461 -63.01 15.95 36.45
C GLY A 461 -63.70 16.81 35.38
N ASP A 462 -64.66 16.14 34.74
CA ASP A 462 -65.95 16.59 34.21
C ASP A 462 -66.05 17.94 33.47
N SER A 463 -66.31 17.87 32.16
CA SER A 463 -67.49 18.51 31.56
C SER A 463 -67.68 18.09 30.09
N GLU A 464 -68.91 17.70 29.80
CA GLU A 464 -69.51 17.35 28.51
C GLU A 464 -69.43 18.48 27.47
N ALA A 465 -69.36 18.12 26.18
CA ALA A 465 -70.04 18.81 25.09
C ALA A 465 -69.99 17.93 23.82
N GLU A 466 -71.18 17.54 23.37
CA GLU A 466 -71.49 16.94 22.07
C GLU A 466 -71.20 17.94 20.93
N ASP A 467 -70.82 17.45 19.75
CA ASP A 467 -71.30 18.01 18.48
C ASP A 467 -70.99 17.05 17.31
N ASP A 468 -72.06 16.76 16.58
CA ASP A 468 -72.18 15.91 15.40
C ASP A 468 -71.51 16.51 14.16
N ILE A 469 -70.79 15.69 13.37
CA ILE A 469 -70.63 15.89 11.92
C ILE A 469 -70.54 14.52 11.22
N ASP A 470 -71.62 14.16 10.52
CA ASP A 470 -71.68 13.15 9.45
C ASP A 470 -70.79 13.56 8.25
N ILE A 471 -70.20 12.59 7.55
CA ILE A 471 -70.11 12.52 6.06
C ILE A 471 -69.58 11.13 5.62
N ASP A 472 -70.44 10.50 4.82
CA ASP A 472 -70.31 9.56 3.72
C ASP A 472 -69.54 8.22 3.78
N GLU A 473 -70.37 7.24 3.41
CA GLU A 473 -70.25 5.83 3.11
C GLU A 473 -69.79 5.63 1.64
N SER A 474 -68.88 4.69 1.40
CA SER A 474 -68.87 3.87 0.16
C SER A 474 -67.97 2.64 0.29
N ASP A 475 -68.65 1.51 0.49
CA ASP A 475 -68.51 0.21 -0.19
C ASP A 475 -67.14 -0.31 -0.66
N ALA A 476 -66.71 -1.43 -0.05
CA ALA A 476 -66.28 -2.62 -0.80
C ALA A 476 -66.37 -3.90 0.05
N LYS A 477 -67.18 -4.85 -0.44
CA LYS A 477 -67.56 -6.16 0.12
C LYS A 477 -66.52 -7.26 -0.20
N PRO A 478 -66.37 -8.32 0.62
CA PRO A 478 -65.65 -9.54 0.25
C PRO A 478 -66.57 -10.79 0.15
N ASP A 479 -66.23 -11.71 -0.76
CA ASP A 479 -66.70 -13.12 -0.87
C ASP A 479 -65.48 -13.91 -1.40
N ALA A 480 -65.17 -15.19 -1.16
CA ALA A 480 -65.58 -16.27 -0.26
C ALA A 480 -64.51 -17.42 -0.37
N ALA A 481 -64.60 -18.41 0.53
CA ALA A 481 -63.70 -19.54 0.89
C ALA A 481 -63.48 -20.66 -0.19
N PRO A 482 -63.08 -21.96 0.08
CA PRO A 482 -62.61 -22.66 1.31
C PRO A 482 -61.47 -23.73 1.14
N GLY A 483 -61.01 -24.38 2.22
CA GLY A 483 -60.24 -25.65 2.12
C GLY A 483 -59.57 -26.25 3.38
N GLN A 484 -60.36 -26.91 4.25
CA GLN A 484 -60.14 -28.16 5.02
C GLN A 484 -58.73 -28.76 5.30
N GLN A 485 -58.40 -29.05 6.59
CA GLN A 485 -58.24 -30.40 7.20
C GLN A 485 -57.52 -30.36 8.59
N SER A 486 -58.05 -31.13 9.55
CA SER A 486 -57.46 -31.51 10.86
C SER A 486 -57.09 -33.03 10.84
N PRO A 487 -56.63 -33.72 11.91
CA PRO A 487 -55.77 -33.45 13.09
C PRO A 487 -54.61 -34.53 13.13
N PRO A 488 -53.92 -34.98 14.24
CA PRO A 488 -54.42 -35.39 15.57
C PRO A 488 -53.54 -35.05 16.82
N GLU A 489 -54.18 -35.05 17.99
CA GLU A 489 -53.61 -35.29 19.33
C GLU A 489 -53.26 -36.81 19.50
N PRO A 490 -52.43 -37.30 20.47
CA PRO A 490 -52.68 -37.10 21.91
C PRO A 490 -51.53 -37.29 22.94
N LYS A 491 -51.84 -36.92 24.21
CA LYS A 491 -51.41 -37.49 25.52
C LYS A 491 -49.98 -37.31 26.04
N ASP A 492 -49.90 -36.76 27.27
CA ASP A 492 -49.26 -37.30 28.51
C ASP A 492 -49.13 -36.12 29.50
N GLY A 493 -49.20 -36.21 30.82
CA GLY A 493 -49.21 -37.31 31.78
C GLY A 493 -48.86 -36.68 33.14
N LEU A 494 -49.70 -36.90 34.16
CA LEU A 494 -49.56 -36.37 35.52
C LEU A 494 -48.26 -36.84 36.22
N GLY A 495 -47.60 -35.92 36.92
CA GLY A 495 -46.56 -36.22 37.90
C GLY A 495 -46.55 -35.20 39.03
N LYS A 496 -47.19 -35.54 40.16
CA LYS A 496 -47.11 -34.83 41.45
C LYS A 496 -45.73 -35.02 42.08
N ARG A 497 -45.16 -33.96 42.67
CA ARG A 497 -44.34 -34.07 43.89
C ARG A 497 -44.45 -32.80 44.71
N ASP A 498 -44.86 -33.00 45.95
CA ASP A 498 -45.04 -32.02 47.00
C ASP A 498 -43.68 -31.57 47.56
N GLY A 499 -43.57 -30.28 47.86
CA GLY A 499 -42.40 -29.64 48.43
C GLY A 499 -42.75 -28.22 48.83
N GLU A 500 -43.43 -28.09 49.98
CA GLU A 500 -43.77 -26.83 50.61
C GLU A 500 -42.50 -26.03 50.93
N GLY A 501 -42.33 -24.92 50.23
CA GLY A 501 -41.47 -23.81 50.62
C GLY A 501 -42.28 -22.54 50.43
N GLU A 502 -42.50 -21.81 51.51
CA GLU A 502 -43.24 -20.54 51.54
C GLU A 502 -42.77 -19.60 50.41
N PRO A 503 -43.68 -18.95 49.66
CA PRO A 503 -43.30 -17.88 48.77
C PRO A 503 -42.91 -16.67 49.62
N ILE A 504 -41.61 -16.44 49.77
CA ILE A 504 -41.10 -15.12 50.14
C ILE A 504 -41.59 -14.17 49.05
N ALA A 505 -42.46 -13.24 49.43
CA ALA A 505 -42.95 -12.20 48.56
C ALA A 505 -41.75 -11.53 47.85
N PRO A 506 -41.78 -11.39 46.51
CA PRO A 506 -40.72 -10.69 45.81
C PRO A 506 -40.62 -9.29 46.40
N ASN A 507 -39.41 -8.95 46.86
CA ASN A 507 -39.09 -7.61 47.33
C ASN A 507 -39.51 -6.61 46.23
N PRO A 508 -40.37 -5.63 46.51
CA PRO A 508 -40.87 -4.69 45.51
C PRO A 508 -39.80 -3.69 45.00
N SER A 509 -38.51 -4.00 45.17
CA SER A 509 -37.37 -3.20 44.72
C SER A 509 -36.71 -3.70 43.42
N ASP A 510 -37.14 -4.83 42.84
CA ASP A 510 -36.58 -5.36 41.56
C ASP A 510 -37.42 -5.00 40.32
N GLY A 511 -38.36 -4.06 40.43
CA GLY A 511 -39.21 -3.57 39.33
C GLY A 511 -38.46 -2.80 38.21
N ASP A 512 -37.13 -2.73 38.26
CA ASP A 512 -36.30 -1.83 37.45
C ASP A 512 -35.81 -2.40 36.10
N ASN A 513 -36.25 -3.60 35.68
CA ASN A 513 -35.83 -4.20 34.41
C ASN A 513 -37.00 -4.62 33.50
N GLN A 514 -37.80 -3.65 33.04
CA GLN A 514 -38.73 -3.86 31.92
C GLN A 514 -38.07 -3.83 30.53
N VAL A 515 -36.75 -3.71 30.44
CA VAL A 515 -36.06 -3.73 29.13
C VAL A 515 -35.96 -5.16 28.60
N PRO A 516 -36.41 -5.43 27.37
CA PRO A 516 -36.27 -6.74 26.74
C PRO A 516 -34.81 -7.23 26.75
N ASP A 517 -34.60 -8.54 26.94
CA ASP A 517 -33.27 -9.13 26.82
C ASP A 517 -32.75 -8.95 25.39
N LEU A 518 -31.79 -8.03 25.22
CA LEU A 518 -31.15 -7.74 23.94
C LEU A 518 -30.05 -8.76 23.59
N GLU A 519 -29.73 -9.72 24.46
CA GLU A 519 -28.64 -10.67 24.23
C GLU A 519 -28.75 -11.47 22.92
N PRO A 520 -29.92 -12.04 22.55
CA PRO A 520 -30.03 -12.78 21.29
C PRO A 520 -29.80 -11.90 20.07
N LEU A 521 -30.24 -10.63 20.13
CA LEU A 521 -30.03 -9.65 19.06
C LEU A 521 -28.55 -9.27 18.98
N ILE A 522 -27.91 -8.96 20.10
CA ILE A 522 -26.47 -8.65 20.18
C ILE A 522 -25.65 -9.76 19.53
N CYS A 523 -25.91 -11.02 19.90
CA CYS A 523 -25.15 -12.14 19.36
C CYS A 523 -25.44 -12.42 17.88
N LYS A 524 -26.68 -12.27 17.43
CA LYS A 524 -27.02 -12.37 16.01
C LYS A 524 -26.26 -11.32 15.19
N SER A 525 -26.30 -10.05 15.59
CA SER A 525 -25.64 -8.96 14.88
C SER A 525 -24.12 -9.10 14.88
N TYR A 526 -23.54 -9.55 15.99
CA TYR A 526 -22.11 -9.83 16.07
C TYR A 526 -21.70 -10.98 15.14
N ASN A 527 -22.47 -12.07 15.10
CA ASN A 527 -22.18 -13.19 14.20
C ASN A 527 -22.33 -12.83 12.71
N GLU A 528 -23.31 -12.00 12.35
CA GLU A 528 -23.44 -11.47 10.98
C GLU A 528 -22.22 -10.63 10.58
N ARG A 529 -21.74 -9.74 11.45
CA ARG A 529 -20.52 -8.95 11.21
C ARG A 529 -19.26 -9.80 11.16
N LYS A 530 -19.16 -10.79 12.04
CA LYS A 530 -18.06 -11.78 12.04
C LYS A 530 -17.98 -12.51 10.70
N LYS A 531 -19.12 -12.95 10.16
CA LYS A 531 -19.21 -13.58 8.83
C LYS A 531 -18.78 -12.62 7.71
N GLN A 532 -19.19 -11.35 7.77
CA GLN A 532 -18.77 -10.33 6.80
C GLN A 532 -17.26 -10.09 6.83
N ILE A 533 -16.66 -9.98 8.02
CA ILE A 533 -15.20 -9.83 8.19
C ILE A 533 -14.46 -11.01 7.56
N PHE A 534 -14.91 -12.23 7.84
CA PHE A 534 -14.32 -13.42 7.23
C PHE A 534 -14.41 -13.38 5.71
N GLN A 535 -15.60 -13.12 5.15
CA GLN A 535 -15.81 -13.04 3.70
C GLN A 535 -14.95 -11.95 3.03
N ASN A 536 -14.79 -10.78 3.66
CA ASN A 536 -13.94 -9.72 3.13
C ASN A 536 -12.45 -10.10 3.18
N LEU A 537 -11.99 -10.71 4.27
CA LEU A 537 -10.62 -11.21 4.37
C LEU A 537 -10.32 -12.27 3.32
N THR A 538 -11.25 -13.22 3.11
CA THR A 538 -11.13 -14.24 2.06
C THR A 538 -11.06 -13.62 0.68
N ALA A 539 -11.98 -12.72 0.33
CA ALA A 539 -11.99 -12.05 -0.97
C ALA A 539 -10.72 -11.23 -1.22
N LYS A 540 -10.20 -10.55 -0.19
CA LYS A 540 -8.92 -9.81 -0.29
C LYS A 540 -7.73 -10.73 -0.47
N LEU A 541 -7.69 -11.84 0.27
CA LEU A 541 -6.64 -12.83 0.17
C LEU A 541 -6.63 -13.43 -1.23
N GLU A 542 -7.79 -13.83 -1.76
CA GLU A 542 -7.94 -14.31 -3.13
C GLU A 542 -7.48 -13.28 -4.18
N GLY A 543 -7.89 -12.01 -4.03
CA GLY A 543 -7.46 -10.93 -4.92
C GLY A 543 -5.95 -10.70 -4.89
N HIS A 544 -5.34 -10.70 -3.70
CA HIS A 544 -3.90 -10.54 -3.55
C HIS A 544 -3.12 -11.73 -4.13
N MET A 545 -3.64 -12.94 -3.97
CA MET A 545 -3.03 -14.14 -4.53
C MET A 545 -3.04 -14.12 -6.07
N GLU A 546 -4.11 -13.64 -6.69
CA GLU A 546 -4.20 -13.53 -8.15
C GLU A 546 -3.25 -12.44 -8.70
N GLU A 547 -3.08 -11.33 -7.98
CA GLU A 547 -2.12 -10.28 -8.33
C GLU A 547 -0.67 -10.76 -8.19
N ALA A 548 -0.33 -11.35 -7.03
CA ALA A 548 0.99 -11.93 -6.78
C ALA A 548 1.34 -12.98 -7.83
N TYR A 549 0.33 -13.73 -8.28
CA TYR A 549 0.47 -14.72 -9.32
C TYR A 549 0.78 -14.14 -10.68
N THR A 550 0.01 -13.16 -11.11
CA THR A 550 0.25 -12.48 -12.39
C THR A 550 1.65 -11.88 -12.44
N LYS A 551 2.10 -11.31 -11.32
CA LYS A 551 3.45 -10.77 -11.18
C LYS A 551 4.53 -11.85 -11.23
N TYR A 552 4.35 -12.94 -10.49
CA TYR A 552 5.32 -14.05 -10.46
C TYR A 552 5.47 -14.71 -11.83
N ASP A 553 4.38 -14.93 -12.56
CA ASP A 553 4.42 -15.45 -13.93
C ASP A 553 5.24 -14.56 -14.85
N LEU A 554 4.96 -13.25 -14.82
CA LEU A 554 5.68 -12.27 -15.64
C LEU A 554 7.17 -12.26 -15.31
N GLU A 555 7.53 -12.23 -14.03
CA GLU A 555 8.93 -12.23 -13.57
C GLU A 555 9.64 -13.55 -13.91
N PHE A 556 8.97 -14.69 -13.72
CA PHE A 556 9.51 -16.01 -14.05
C PHE A 556 9.84 -16.08 -15.54
N PHE A 557 8.88 -15.75 -16.42
CA PHE A 557 9.12 -15.85 -17.86
C PHE A 557 10.10 -14.80 -18.38
N ASN A 558 10.10 -13.58 -17.83
CA ASN A 558 11.09 -12.55 -18.17
C ASN A 558 12.53 -12.98 -17.83
N ASN A 559 12.72 -13.75 -16.77
CA ASN A 559 14.04 -14.29 -16.39
C ASN A 559 14.37 -15.59 -17.12
N PHE A 560 13.37 -16.45 -17.34
CA PHE A 560 13.53 -17.74 -18.00
C PHE A 560 13.84 -17.58 -19.49
N HIS A 561 13.23 -16.61 -20.17
CA HIS A 561 13.41 -16.36 -21.59
C HIS A 561 14.87 -16.09 -22.01
N PRO A 562 15.62 -15.13 -21.41
CA PRO A 562 17.03 -14.91 -21.73
C PRO A 562 17.95 -16.03 -21.23
N TRP A 563 17.57 -16.74 -20.15
CA TRP A 563 18.31 -17.92 -19.70
C TRP A 563 18.20 -19.07 -20.72
N LEU A 564 16.98 -19.39 -21.17
CA LEU A 564 16.72 -20.46 -22.13
C LEU A 564 17.39 -20.15 -23.48
N TYR A 565 17.34 -18.89 -23.92
CA TYR A 565 18.05 -18.46 -25.13
C TYR A 565 19.56 -18.70 -25.01
N ARG A 566 20.19 -18.30 -23.89
CA ARG A 566 21.63 -18.55 -23.64
C ARG A 566 21.93 -20.05 -23.56
N PHE A 567 21.08 -20.81 -22.91
CA PHE A 567 21.20 -22.26 -22.80
C PHE A 567 21.18 -22.93 -24.17
N LEU A 568 20.19 -22.62 -25.01
CA LEU A 568 20.08 -23.15 -26.37
C LEU A 568 21.26 -22.75 -27.24
N ARG A 569 21.75 -21.51 -27.12
CA ARG A 569 22.93 -21.02 -27.84
C ARG A 569 24.22 -21.73 -27.44
N GLN A 570 24.40 -22.05 -26.17
CA GLN A 570 25.61 -22.73 -25.67
C GLN A 570 25.68 -24.21 -26.09
N HIS A 571 24.54 -24.86 -26.32
CA HIS A 571 24.47 -26.30 -26.57
C HIS A 571 24.23 -26.68 -28.04
N GLN A 572 24.13 -25.70 -28.94
CA GLN A 572 24.02 -25.93 -30.38
C GLN A 572 25.20 -25.28 -31.12
N PRO A 573 25.96 -26.03 -31.94
CA PRO A 573 27.00 -25.44 -32.76
C PRO A 573 26.36 -24.68 -33.93
N PHE A 574 26.60 -23.36 -33.98
CA PHE A 574 26.20 -22.46 -35.07
C PHE A 574 24.70 -22.38 -35.43
N PRO A 575 23.75 -22.32 -34.47
CA PRO A 575 22.33 -22.12 -34.81
C PRO A 575 22.10 -20.70 -35.33
N SER A 576 21.18 -20.53 -36.29
CA SER A 576 20.73 -19.19 -36.68
C SER A 576 19.94 -18.55 -35.53
N VAL A 577 19.89 -17.22 -35.49
CA VAL A 577 19.15 -16.49 -34.46
C VAL A 577 17.66 -16.87 -34.51
N GLU A 578 17.10 -17.00 -35.70
CA GLU A 578 15.70 -17.39 -35.92
C GLU A 578 15.40 -18.81 -35.44
N GLU A 579 16.35 -19.74 -35.58
CA GLU A 579 16.18 -21.11 -35.07
C GLU A 579 16.19 -21.15 -33.54
N LEU A 580 17.07 -20.37 -32.91
CA LEU A 580 17.12 -20.23 -31.44
C LEU A 580 15.83 -19.64 -30.88
N GLU A 581 15.34 -18.56 -31.49
CA GLU A 581 14.09 -17.92 -31.09
C GLU A 581 12.90 -18.86 -31.25
N ARG A 582 12.79 -19.55 -32.40
CA ARG A 582 11.72 -20.53 -32.63
C ARG A 582 11.74 -21.66 -31.62
N LYS A 583 12.90 -22.23 -31.28
CA LYS A 583 13.01 -23.33 -30.30
C LYS A 583 12.66 -22.85 -28.88
N ARG A 584 13.12 -21.67 -28.50
CA ARG A 584 12.77 -21.03 -27.22
C ARG A 584 11.27 -20.83 -27.10
N ASP A 585 10.66 -20.22 -28.11
CA ASP A 585 9.23 -19.88 -28.11
C ASP A 585 8.37 -21.15 -28.13
N THR A 586 8.76 -22.16 -28.92
CA THR A 586 8.09 -23.47 -28.94
C THR A 586 8.16 -24.14 -27.56
N HIS A 587 9.29 -24.07 -26.86
CA HIS A 587 9.42 -24.66 -25.53
C HIS A 587 8.55 -23.93 -24.50
N ILE A 588 8.54 -22.60 -24.51
CA ILE A 588 7.69 -21.80 -23.62
C ILE A 588 6.20 -22.08 -23.91
N GLU A 589 5.80 -22.13 -25.18
CA GLU A 589 4.43 -22.46 -25.58
C GLU A 589 4.04 -23.87 -25.12
N GLN A 590 4.94 -24.85 -25.22
CA GLN A 590 4.71 -26.20 -24.72
C GLN A 590 4.55 -26.27 -23.20
N VAL A 591 5.39 -25.56 -22.44
CA VAL A 591 5.23 -25.44 -20.97
C VAL A 591 3.88 -24.82 -20.64
N MET A 592 3.55 -23.69 -21.27
CA MET A 592 2.29 -22.97 -21.08
C MET A 592 1.09 -23.83 -21.44
N LYS A 593 1.13 -24.57 -22.54
CA LYS A 593 0.05 -25.44 -22.98
C LYS A 593 -0.12 -26.67 -22.09
N THR A 594 0.98 -27.26 -21.64
CA THR A 594 0.97 -28.49 -20.83
C THR A 594 0.46 -28.22 -19.42
N TYR A 595 0.82 -27.06 -18.86
CA TYR A 595 0.49 -26.69 -17.50
C TYR A 595 -0.39 -25.45 -17.43
N ALA A 596 -1.14 -25.11 -18.47
CA ALA A 596 -2.07 -23.98 -18.42
C ALA A 596 -3.04 -24.13 -17.23
N ARG A 597 -3.43 -23.00 -16.63
CA ARG A 597 -4.57 -22.98 -15.71
C ARG A 597 -5.86 -23.33 -16.44
N ASP A 598 -6.76 -24.00 -15.74
CA ASP A 598 -8.10 -24.31 -16.22
C ASP A 598 -8.98 -23.04 -16.26
N ASP A 599 -9.94 -23.00 -17.19
CA ASP A 599 -11.05 -22.05 -17.25
C ASP A 599 -10.74 -20.54 -17.10
N SER A 600 -10.37 -19.88 -18.22
CA SER A 600 -10.40 -18.41 -18.43
C SER A 600 -9.33 -17.53 -17.77
N LYS A 601 -8.38 -18.09 -17.01
CA LYS A 601 -7.32 -17.31 -16.34
C LYS A 601 -5.93 -17.54 -16.97
N PRO A 602 -5.12 -16.49 -17.18
CA PRO A 602 -3.75 -16.63 -17.71
C PRO A 602 -2.82 -17.31 -16.68
N GLY A 603 -1.85 -18.09 -17.16
CA GLY A 603 -0.71 -18.63 -16.38
C GLY A 603 -0.59 -20.15 -16.29
N LEU A 604 0.45 -20.62 -15.55
CA LEU A 604 0.72 -22.03 -15.22
C LEU A 604 0.03 -22.54 -13.92
N SER A 605 -0.72 -23.64 -13.98
CA SER A 605 -1.21 -24.42 -12.84
C SER A 605 -0.05 -24.94 -11.98
N PRO A 606 -0.13 -25.11 -10.65
CA PRO A 606 -1.26 -24.74 -9.83
C PRO A 606 -1.33 -23.23 -9.68
N GLY A 607 -2.52 -22.67 -9.93
CA GLY A 607 -2.89 -21.34 -9.48
C GLY A 607 -4.39 -21.30 -9.20
N PRO A 608 -4.88 -20.77 -8.06
CA PRO A 608 -4.20 -20.48 -6.80
C PRO A 608 -4.50 -21.55 -5.73
N GLY A 609 -3.55 -21.81 -4.84
CA GLY A 609 -3.76 -22.45 -3.52
C GLY A 609 -4.63 -21.60 -2.56
N ALA A 610 -5.55 -20.79 -3.11
CA ALA A 610 -6.52 -20.00 -2.38
C ALA A 610 -7.44 -20.88 -1.54
N ASN A 611 -7.77 -22.10 -2.00
CA ASN A 611 -8.51 -23.05 -1.18
C ASN A 611 -7.72 -23.40 0.08
N ARG A 612 -6.43 -23.73 -0.05
CA ARG A 612 -5.55 -24.04 1.09
C ARG A 612 -5.36 -22.84 2.02
N LEU A 613 -5.15 -21.64 1.46
CA LEU A 613 -5.01 -20.42 2.27
C LEU A 613 -6.35 -19.99 2.89
N GLY A 614 -7.47 -20.26 2.23
CA GLY A 614 -8.82 -20.03 2.74
C GLY A 614 -9.15 -20.98 3.89
N GLU A 615 -8.76 -22.25 3.78
CA GLU A 615 -8.81 -23.23 4.87
C GLU A 615 -7.94 -22.79 6.04
N LEU A 616 -6.72 -22.34 5.79
CA LEU A 616 -5.85 -21.82 6.84
C LEU A 616 -6.42 -20.57 7.50
N LEU A 617 -6.94 -19.63 6.71
CA LEU A 617 -7.61 -18.43 7.21
C LEU A 617 -8.82 -18.82 8.08
N GLN A 618 -9.60 -19.83 7.67
CA GLN A 618 -10.70 -20.37 8.46
C GLN A 618 -10.21 -20.95 9.79
N ILE A 619 -9.14 -21.77 9.78
CA ILE A 619 -8.53 -22.32 11.01
C ILE A 619 -8.10 -21.20 11.96
N VAL A 620 -7.42 -20.18 11.44
CA VAL A 620 -6.95 -19.02 12.23
C VAL A 620 -8.14 -18.21 12.76
N PHE A 621 -9.17 -18.01 11.94
CA PHE A 621 -10.38 -17.29 12.33
C PHE A 621 -11.15 -18.04 13.42
N ASP A 622 -11.26 -19.37 13.32
CA ASP A 622 -11.88 -20.23 14.33
C ASP A 622 -11.06 -20.28 15.62
N ASP A 623 -9.73 -20.24 15.53
CA ASP A 623 -8.83 -20.16 16.69
C ASP A 623 -9.04 -18.85 17.46
N VAL A 624 -9.08 -17.71 16.76
CA VAL A 624 -9.32 -16.39 17.35
C VAL A 624 -10.72 -16.27 17.94
N THR A 625 -11.73 -16.89 17.32
CA THR A 625 -13.14 -16.80 17.76
C THR A 625 -13.58 -17.93 18.69
N ARG A 626 -12.70 -18.90 19.01
CA ARG A 626 -13.03 -20.08 19.83
C ARG A 626 -13.65 -19.74 21.20
N ASN A 627 -13.19 -18.64 21.78
CA ASN A 627 -13.59 -18.19 23.11
C ASN A 627 -14.68 -17.11 23.09
N ASP A 628 -15.29 -16.84 21.92
CA ASP A 628 -16.39 -15.88 21.86
C ASP A 628 -17.63 -16.39 22.59
N ILE A 629 -18.26 -15.48 23.33
CA ILE A 629 -19.45 -15.74 24.15
C ILE A 629 -20.70 -15.95 23.28
N CYS A 630 -20.75 -15.29 22.11
CA CYS A 630 -21.78 -15.48 21.11
C CYS A 630 -21.53 -16.71 20.23
N LYS A 631 -21.39 -17.89 20.87
CA LYS A 631 -21.29 -19.15 20.13
C LYS A 631 -22.60 -19.35 19.37
N GLU A 632 -22.52 -19.46 18.05
CA GLU A 632 -23.64 -20.06 17.33
C GLU A 632 -23.86 -21.44 17.95
N PRO A 633 -25.11 -21.83 18.24
CA PRO A 633 -25.39 -23.21 18.59
C PRO A 633 -24.85 -24.02 17.42
N LYS A 634 -23.72 -24.72 17.64
CA LYS A 634 -23.16 -25.61 16.63
C LYS A 634 -24.31 -26.52 16.26
N LYS A 635 -24.86 -26.37 15.06
CA LYS A 635 -25.65 -27.45 14.49
C LYS A 635 -24.69 -28.63 14.55
N PRO A 636 -24.99 -29.71 15.30
CA PRO A 636 -24.19 -30.91 15.16
C PRO A 636 -24.14 -31.16 13.66
N PRO A 637 -22.94 -31.36 13.08
CA PRO A 637 -22.84 -31.58 11.65
C PRO A 637 -23.90 -32.63 11.31
N MET A 638 -24.83 -32.28 10.41
CA MET A 638 -25.72 -33.27 9.83
C MET A 638 -24.82 -34.19 9.03
N ILE A 639 -24.30 -35.21 9.72
CA ILE A 639 -23.66 -36.36 9.13
C ILE A 639 -24.83 -37.23 8.65
N ASP A 640 -25.52 -36.78 7.61
CA ASP A 640 -26.40 -37.65 6.82
C ASP A 640 -25.47 -38.51 5.96
N GLY A 641 -25.09 -39.64 6.53
CA GLY A 641 -24.06 -40.55 5.99
C GLY A 641 -22.74 -40.32 6.71
N ALA A 642 -22.45 -41.21 7.66
CA ALA A 642 -21.12 -41.35 8.21
C ALA A 642 -20.18 -41.84 7.09
N GLU A 643 -19.69 -40.90 6.28
CA GLU A 643 -18.33 -40.98 5.82
C GLU A 643 -17.49 -40.77 7.08
N VAL A 644 -17.20 -41.90 7.72
CA VAL A 644 -16.08 -42.03 8.64
C VAL A 644 -14.94 -41.30 7.95
N LEU A 645 -14.50 -40.15 8.49
CA LEU A 645 -13.18 -39.64 8.18
C LEU A 645 -12.28 -40.86 8.31
N PRO A 646 -11.71 -41.41 7.21
CA PRO A 646 -10.85 -42.55 7.34
C PRO A 646 -9.84 -42.11 8.38
N GLY A 647 -9.73 -42.88 9.46
CA GLY A 647 -8.57 -42.76 10.32
C GLY A 647 -7.42 -42.75 9.33
N VAL A 648 -6.73 -41.62 9.22
CA VAL A 648 -5.57 -41.52 8.36
C VAL A 648 -4.61 -42.51 9.01
N GLU A 649 -4.64 -43.75 8.51
CA GLU A 649 -3.55 -44.67 8.63
C GLU A 649 -2.41 -43.91 7.95
N ILE A 650 -1.58 -43.23 8.74
CA ILE A 650 -0.31 -42.61 8.33
C ILE A 650 0.70 -43.74 8.01
N GLY A 651 0.25 -44.76 7.28
CA GLY A 651 0.93 -46.01 6.99
C GLY A 651 0.47 -46.68 5.70
N GLY A 652 -0.45 -46.08 4.94
CA GLY A 652 -0.69 -46.48 3.56
C GLY A 652 0.44 -45.98 2.68
N ASP A 653 1.22 -46.89 2.09
CA ASP A 653 2.27 -46.54 1.13
C ASP A 653 1.72 -45.62 0.03
N LEU A 654 2.37 -44.49 -0.19
CA LEU A 654 2.09 -43.60 -1.32
C LEU A 654 2.05 -44.41 -2.63
N PRO A 655 1.08 -44.15 -3.53
CA PRO A 655 1.01 -44.79 -4.84
C PRO A 655 2.38 -44.72 -5.54
N GLU A 656 2.83 -45.82 -6.14
CA GLU A 656 4.19 -45.94 -6.72
C GLU A 656 4.52 -44.79 -7.69
N ALA A 657 3.54 -44.32 -8.46
CA ALA A 657 3.68 -43.18 -9.36
C ALA A 657 4.01 -41.87 -8.64
N GLN A 658 3.38 -41.61 -7.49
CA GLN A 658 3.65 -40.43 -6.68
C GLN A 658 5.04 -40.51 -6.04
N ARG A 659 5.44 -41.68 -5.56
CA ARG A 659 6.78 -41.91 -5.00
C ARG A 659 7.89 -41.69 -6.03
N LYS A 660 7.72 -42.20 -7.26
CA LYS A 660 8.67 -41.95 -8.36
C LYS A 660 8.74 -40.47 -8.72
N LYS A 661 7.59 -39.77 -8.72
CA LYS A 661 7.55 -38.33 -8.94
C LYS A 661 8.27 -37.57 -7.83
N GLU A 662 8.03 -37.92 -6.56
CA GLU A 662 8.71 -37.30 -5.41
C GLU A 662 10.22 -37.58 -5.41
N GLU A 663 10.65 -38.77 -5.81
CA GLU A 663 12.06 -39.13 -5.98
C GLU A 663 12.70 -38.30 -7.12
N GLN A 664 11.99 -38.14 -8.24
CA GLN A 664 12.46 -37.33 -9.37
C GLN A 664 12.52 -35.83 -9.02
N GLU A 665 11.50 -35.29 -8.36
CA GLU A 665 11.50 -33.93 -7.83
C GLU A 665 12.61 -33.75 -6.79
N GLY A 666 12.90 -34.77 -5.97
CA GLY A 666 14.05 -34.81 -5.07
C GLY A 666 15.38 -34.68 -5.81
N LYS A 667 15.59 -35.46 -6.87
CA LYS A 667 16.78 -35.35 -7.72
C LYS A 667 16.90 -33.97 -8.34
N TRP A 668 15.80 -33.39 -8.83
CA TRP A 668 15.83 -32.02 -9.38
C TRP A 668 16.12 -30.96 -8.31
N ARG A 669 15.61 -31.11 -7.08
CA ARG A 669 15.98 -30.22 -5.97
C ARG A 669 17.48 -30.24 -5.72
N ASP A 670 18.06 -31.43 -5.61
CA ASP A 670 19.49 -31.61 -5.37
C ASP A 670 20.34 -31.06 -6.54
N GLU A 671 19.96 -31.38 -7.78
CA GLU A 671 20.62 -30.88 -8.99
C GLU A 671 20.59 -29.36 -9.11
N LEU A 672 19.51 -28.73 -8.67
CA LEU A 672 19.32 -27.28 -8.73
C LEU A 672 19.75 -26.56 -7.46
N GLN A 673 20.22 -27.29 -6.45
CA GLN A 673 20.59 -26.77 -5.12
C GLN A 673 19.45 -25.97 -4.47
N LEU A 674 18.20 -26.38 -4.71
CA LEU A 674 17.02 -25.74 -4.16
C LEU A 674 16.78 -26.24 -2.74
N VAL A 675 17.15 -25.43 -1.74
CA VAL A 675 16.82 -25.69 -0.34
C VAL A 675 15.61 -24.85 0.04
N SER A 676 14.48 -25.48 0.34
CA SER A 676 13.29 -24.75 0.79
C SER A 676 13.49 -24.12 2.16
N LEU A 677 12.81 -23.01 2.42
CA LEU A 677 12.78 -22.39 3.74
C LEU A 677 12.19 -23.32 4.79
N ALA A 678 11.18 -24.11 4.41
CA ALA A 678 10.61 -25.15 5.26
C ALA A 678 11.65 -26.20 5.66
N GLU A 679 12.52 -26.64 4.74
CA GLU A 679 13.61 -27.58 5.06
C GLU A 679 14.70 -26.92 5.92
N LYS A 680 15.04 -25.65 5.67
CA LYS A 680 15.97 -24.91 6.55
C LYS A 680 15.40 -24.81 7.96
N GLU A 681 14.12 -24.45 8.09
CA GLU A 681 13.44 -24.36 9.37
C GLU A 681 13.33 -25.73 10.04
N ASN A 682 12.98 -26.79 9.31
CA ASN A 682 12.92 -28.14 9.87
C ASN A 682 14.29 -28.64 10.32
N LYS A 683 15.36 -28.42 9.53
CA LYS A 683 16.73 -28.71 9.95
C LYS A 683 17.13 -27.94 11.21
N LEU A 684 16.72 -26.67 11.30
CA LEU A 684 16.94 -25.85 12.50
C LEU A 684 16.16 -26.40 13.70
N LYS A 685 14.89 -26.75 13.53
CA LYS A 685 14.05 -27.36 14.57
C LYS A 685 14.62 -28.69 15.04
N ASP A 686 15.09 -29.53 14.12
CA ASP A 686 15.72 -30.81 14.45
C ASP A 686 17.03 -30.63 15.22
N ALA A 687 17.85 -29.65 14.82
CA ALA A 687 19.07 -29.28 15.54
C ALA A 687 18.77 -28.76 16.95
N ILE A 688 17.75 -27.91 17.11
CA ILE A 688 17.32 -27.40 18.41
C ILE A 688 16.73 -28.51 19.27
N TRP A 689 15.91 -29.40 18.71
CA TRP A 689 15.41 -30.58 19.43
C TRP A 689 16.52 -31.53 19.86
N ALA A 690 17.57 -31.69 19.04
CA ALA A 690 18.75 -32.46 19.41
C ALA A 690 19.45 -31.80 20.61
N GLN A 691 19.57 -30.48 20.63
CA GLN A 691 20.12 -29.72 21.75
C GLN A 691 19.27 -29.87 23.02
N VAL A 692 17.94 -29.72 22.94
CA VAL A 692 17.03 -29.92 24.09
C VAL A 692 17.14 -31.34 24.66
N ARG A 693 17.22 -32.36 23.79
CA ARG A 693 17.45 -33.75 24.23
C ARG A 693 18.81 -33.93 24.90
N GLN A 694 19.85 -33.25 24.40
CA GLN A 694 21.18 -33.28 25.00
C GLN A 694 21.20 -32.64 26.39
N GLU A 695 20.51 -31.51 26.60
CA GLU A 695 20.37 -30.86 27.92
C GLU A 695 19.61 -31.77 28.91
N ILE A 696 18.51 -32.39 28.47
CA ILE A 696 17.76 -33.38 29.28
C ILE A 696 18.65 -34.55 29.67
N TRP A 697 19.42 -35.08 28.73
CA TRP A 697 20.36 -36.16 28.99
C TRP A 697 21.44 -35.75 30.00
N GLN A 698 22.02 -34.55 29.87
CA GLN A 698 23.02 -34.03 30.81
C GLN A 698 22.47 -33.89 32.24
N MET A 699 21.23 -33.40 32.42
CA MET A 699 20.60 -33.31 33.75
C MET A 699 20.40 -34.69 34.39
N ARG A 700 19.99 -35.69 33.60
CA ARG A 700 19.83 -37.07 34.09
C ARG A 700 21.16 -37.72 34.45
N VAL A 701 22.22 -37.43 33.69
CA VAL A 701 23.58 -37.92 34.01
C VAL A 701 24.11 -37.27 35.29
N GLN A 702 23.96 -35.95 35.45
CA GLN A 702 24.47 -35.21 36.61
C GLN A 702 23.76 -35.56 37.92
N SER A 703 22.46 -35.87 37.87
CA SER A 703 21.69 -36.31 39.04
C SER A 703 21.91 -37.76 39.44
N GLY A 704 22.63 -38.55 38.63
CA GLY A 704 22.76 -39.99 38.81
C GLY A 704 21.48 -40.77 38.49
N ALA A 705 20.46 -40.13 37.92
CA ALA A 705 19.21 -40.76 37.48
C ALA A 705 19.39 -41.62 36.21
N TRP A 706 20.53 -41.49 35.51
CA TRP A 706 20.87 -42.30 34.33
C TRP A 706 22.19 -43.08 34.49
N PRO A 707 22.25 -44.36 34.07
CA PRO A 707 21.13 -45.18 33.58
C PRO A 707 20.13 -45.50 34.70
N PRO A 708 18.84 -45.79 34.38
CA PRO A 708 17.85 -46.11 35.39
C PRO A 708 18.31 -47.34 36.15
N ARG A 709 18.65 -47.19 37.43
CA ARG A 709 18.92 -48.34 38.30
C ARG A 709 17.57 -48.92 38.72
N GLU A 710 17.39 -50.20 38.49
CA GLU A 710 16.21 -50.95 38.94
C GLU A 710 16.11 -50.78 40.48
N GLY A 711 15.06 -50.11 40.96
CA GLY A 711 14.86 -49.78 42.38
C GLY A 711 15.42 -48.44 42.88
N SER A 712 15.79 -47.51 42.00
CA SER A 712 16.23 -46.16 42.39
C SER A 712 15.06 -45.19 42.61
N ASP A 713 14.91 -44.68 43.84
CA ASP A 713 13.93 -43.64 44.21
C ASP A 713 14.37 -42.22 43.80
N ALA A 714 15.49 -42.08 43.07
CA ALA A 714 15.96 -40.78 42.60
C ALA A 714 14.94 -40.14 41.64
N VAL A 715 14.39 -38.99 42.04
CA VAL A 715 13.45 -38.20 41.23
C VAL A 715 14.14 -37.79 39.93
N ASP A 716 13.59 -38.16 38.77
CA ASP A 716 14.09 -37.73 37.46
C ASP A 716 14.05 -36.18 37.40
N PRO A 717 15.21 -35.49 37.42
CA PRO A 717 15.23 -34.03 37.42
C PRO A 717 14.66 -33.45 36.11
N ALA A 718 14.56 -34.26 35.04
CA ALA A 718 13.93 -33.83 33.80
C ALA A 718 12.39 -33.81 33.89
N ARG A 719 11.79 -34.30 34.98
CA ARG A 719 10.33 -34.34 35.14
C ARG A 719 9.71 -32.94 35.16
N ASP A 720 10.40 -32.00 35.80
CA ASP A 720 9.95 -30.60 35.92
C ASP A 720 10.59 -29.68 34.85
N PHE A 721 11.34 -30.26 33.90
CA PHE A 721 11.94 -29.51 32.81
C PHE A 721 10.93 -29.28 31.68
N ASP A 722 10.54 -28.02 31.48
CA ASP A 722 9.68 -27.63 30.38
C ASP A 722 10.46 -27.60 29.05
N LYS A 723 10.50 -28.77 28.40
CA LYS A 723 11.15 -28.96 27.10
C LYS A 723 10.61 -28.04 25.99
N TRP A 724 9.37 -27.59 26.07
CA TRP A 724 8.77 -26.71 25.07
C TRP A 724 9.19 -25.27 25.29
N ALA A 725 9.13 -24.78 26.54
CA ALA A 725 9.65 -23.45 26.86
C ALA A 725 11.14 -23.30 26.48
N ARG A 726 11.94 -24.35 26.69
CA ARG A 726 13.34 -24.35 26.27
C ARG A 726 13.51 -24.37 24.75
N PHE A 727 12.72 -25.17 24.05
CA PHE A 727 12.69 -25.20 22.59
C PHE A 727 12.37 -23.82 22.01
N ASP A 728 11.32 -23.16 22.53
CA ASP A 728 10.91 -21.82 22.09
C ASP A 728 12.00 -20.78 22.36
N GLN A 729 12.68 -20.87 23.51
CA GLN A 729 13.83 -20.02 23.81
C GLN A 729 14.96 -20.20 22.79
N LEU A 730 15.35 -21.44 22.49
CA LEU A 730 16.43 -21.74 21.55
C LEU A 730 16.08 -21.37 20.10
N MET A 731 14.81 -21.53 19.70
CA MET A 731 14.30 -21.04 18.42
C MET A 731 14.46 -19.53 18.32
N LYS A 732 14.04 -18.79 19.35
CA LYS A 732 14.18 -17.33 19.39
C LYS A 732 15.65 -16.90 19.35
N GLU A 733 16.53 -17.57 20.08
CA GLU A 733 17.97 -17.30 20.04
C GLU A 733 18.59 -17.57 18.66
N ALA A 734 18.12 -18.60 17.95
CA ALA A 734 18.58 -18.90 16.60
C ALA A 734 18.10 -17.84 15.59
N GLU A 735 16.85 -17.42 15.68
CA GLU A 735 16.30 -16.33 14.85
C GLU A 735 17.03 -15.00 15.11
N GLU A 736 17.32 -14.66 16.37
CA GLU A 736 18.11 -13.46 16.71
C GLU A 736 19.54 -13.53 16.17
N ARG A 737 20.17 -14.71 16.15
CA ARG A 737 21.50 -14.91 15.56
C ARG A 737 21.46 -14.72 14.05
N GLU A 738 20.45 -15.25 13.38
CA GLU A 738 20.27 -15.10 11.93
C GLU A 738 20.03 -13.63 11.55
N GLN A 739 19.20 -12.91 12.31
CA GLN A 739 18.98 -11.46 12.12
C GLN A 739 20.28 -10.65 12.29
N ARG A 740 21.09 -10.97 13.31
CA ARG A 740 22.41 -10.33 13.50
C ARG A 740 23.37 -10.63 12.35
N ALA A 741 23.38 -11.86 11.85
CA ALA A 741 24.20 -12.25 10.70
C ALA A 741 23.81 -11.50 9.42
N GLN A 742 22.54 -11.13 9.28
CA GLN A 742 22.02 -10.30 8.18
C GLN A 742 22.23 -8.78 8.39
N GLY A 743 22.93 -8.37 9.44
CA GLY A 743 23.18 -6.95 9.73
C GLY A 743 21.96 -6.19 10.26
N VAL A 744 20.88 -6.88 10.62
CA VAL A 744 19.69 -6.26 11.22
C VAL A 744 19.99 -5.95 12.69
N LYS A 745 20.04 -4.67 13.06
CA LYS A 745 20.23 -4.27 14.46
C LYS A 745 19.03 -4.74 15.29
N PRO A 746 19.23 -5.48 16.39
CA PRO A 746 18.13 -5.94 17.23
C PRO A 746 17.37 -4.73 17.79
N SER A 747 16.03 -4.77 17.69
CA SER A 747 15.16 -3.77 18.31
C SER A 747 15.30 -3.88 19.83
N THR A 748 15.86 -2.85 20.45
CA THR A 748 15.97 -2.80 21.91
C THR A 748 14.56 -2.80 22.50
N PRO A 749 14.18 -3.77 23.36
CA PRO A 749 12.91 -3.71 24.05
C PRO A 749 12.90 -2.46 24.93
N GLY A 750 12.00 -1.52 24.64
CA GLY A 750 11.84 -0.29 25.40
C GLY A 750 11.51 -0.61 26.85
N ASN A 751 12.41 -0.23 27.76
CA ASN A 751 12.25 -0.41 29.20
C ASN A 751 11.19 0.60 29.71
N PRO A 752 10.01 0.16 30.18
CA PRO A 752 9.00 1.08 30.67
C PRO A 752 9.22 1.30 32.17
N GLY A 753 9.93 2.38 32.51
CA GLY A 753 9.87 2.97 33.84
C GLY A 753 11.23 3.18 34.48
N GLN A 754 11.73 4.41 34.38
CA GLN A 754 12.49 5.06 35.44
C GLN A 754 12.37 6.58 35.25
N ASN A 755 11.45 7.17 36.02
CA ASN A 755 11.54 8.56 36.41
C ASN A 755 12.62 8.64 37.48
N GLU A 756 13.72 9.32 37.22
CA GLU A 756 14.55 9.87 38.29
C GLU A 756 14.75 11.36 38.09
N ASP A 757 14.21 12.03 39.08
CA ASP A 757 14.34 13.42 39.47
C ASP A 757 15.75 13.61 40.05
N THR A 758 16.60 14.43 39.44
CA THR A 758 17.69 15.10 40.16
C THR A 758 17.98 16.46 39.55
N SER A 759 17.82 17.47 40.40
CA SER A 759 18.21 18.85 40.17
C SER A 759 19.69 19.04 40.50
N LYS A 760 20.31 20.01 39.82
CA LYS A 760 21.39 20.89 40.27
C LYS A 760 22.77 20.26 40.53
N ASP A 761 23.69 20.54 39.62
CA ASP A 761 24.88 21.40 39.83
C ASP A 761 25.96 20.99 38.81
N ASN A 762 26.34 21.90 37.92
CA ASN A 762 27.74 22.26 37.68
C ASN A 762 27.88 23.28 36.54
N ALA A 763 28.51 24.38 36.90
CA ALA A 763 29.08 25.37 36.02
C ALA A 763 30.44 24.90 35.50
N GLY A 764 30.78 25.31 34.27
CA GLY A 764 32.16 25.49 33.83
C GLY A 764 32.80 24.34 33.05
N SER A 765 32.76 24.46 31.72
CA SER A 765 33.97 24.40 30.87
C SER A 765 33.57 24.66 29.42
N GLU A 766 33.99 25.82 28.91
CA GLU A 766 34.13 26.07 27.48
C GLU A 766 35.26 25.18 26.96
N GLU A 767 34.93 24.21 26.12
CA GLU A 767 35.93 23.48 25.32
C GLU A 767 35.70 23.81 23.85
N SER A 768 36.67 24.54 23.30
CA SER A 768 36.72 25.00 21.92
C SER A 768 36.77 23.81 20.95
N GLN A 769 35.80 23.72 20.06
CA GLN A 769 35.89 22.87 18.88
C GLN A 769 36.94 23.43 17.92
N ALA A 770 38.11 22.80 17.90
CA ALA A 770 39.09 22.97 16.83
C ALA A 770 38.57 22.31 15.55
N ASN A 771 38.59 23.06 14.44
CA ASN A 771 38.30 22.54 13.11
C ASN A 771 39.27 21.37 12.77
N PRO A 772 38.78 20.26 12.19
CA PRO A 772 39.66 19.23 11.66
C PRO A 772 40.51 19.79 10.51
N PRO A 773 41.77 19.33 10.34
CA PRO A 773 42.64 19.82 9.28
C PRO A 773 42.05 19.52 7.89
N PRO A 774 42.27 20.40 6.89
CA PRO A 774 41.81 20.15 5.53
C PRO A 774 42.44 18.85 5.01
N GLY A 775 41.60 17.87 4.71
CA GLY A 775 42.00 16.63 4.05
C GLY A 775 42.52 16.90 2.63
N PRO A 776 43.24 15.93 2.03
CA PRO A 776 43.93 16.12 0.75
C PRO A 776 42.97 16.52 -0.38
N THR A 777 43.30 17.64 -1.03
CA THR A 777 42.65 18.23 -2.22
C THR A 777 42.84 17.33 -3.44
N GLY A 778 41.90 16.41 -3.66
CA GLY A 778 41.87 15.54 -4.83
C GLY A 778 40.64 15.81 -5.68
N SER A 779 40.83 15.82 -6.99
CA SER A 779 39.79 15.77 -8.03
C SER A 779 38.88 14.57 -7.80
N ASN A 780 37.76 14.78 -7.08
CA ASN A 780 36.83 13.71 -6.73
C ASN A 780 35.50 13.87 -7.47
N VAL A 781 34.89 12.74 -7.83
CA VAL A 781 33.51 12.65 -8.30
C VAL A 781 32.70 11.98 -7.21
N LEU A 782 31.53 12.53 -6.88
CA LEU A 782 30.60 11.90 -5.95
C LEU A 782 29.54 11.12 -6.73
N LEU A 783 29.49 9.81 -6.54
CA LEU A 783 28.55 8.90 -7.18
C LEU A 783 27.59 8.39 -6.11
N CYS A 784 26.29 8.51 -6.32
CA CYS A 784 25.30 8.12 -5.31
C CYS A 784 24.34 7.07 -5.87
N ALA A 785 23.99 6.08 -5.06
CA ALA A 785 23.10 4.98 -5.45
C ALA A 785 21.62 5.33 -5.34
N SER A 786 21.32 6.62 -5.17
CA SER A 786 19.99 7.16 -5.10
C SER A 786 19.98 8.48 -5.86
N GLY A 787 18.83 8.83 -6.44
CA GLY A 787 18.62 10.14 -7.05
C GLY A 787 18.80 11.28 -6.06
N GLY A 788 18.94 12.50 -6.58
CA GLY A 788 19.08 13.74 -5.81
C GLY A 788 20.34 13.81 -4.94
N HIS A 789 21.40 13.08 -5.30
CA HIS A 789 22.67 13.02 -4.57
C HIS A 789 22.52 12.55 -3.11
N ASN A 790 21.53 11.69 -2.84
CA ASN A 790 21.27 11.14 -1.51
C ASN A 790 22.18 9.95 -1.19
N ARG A 791 22.53 9.78 0.09
CA ARG A 791 23.33 8.63 0.53
C ARG A 791 22.59 7.30 0.29
N PRO A 792 23.31 6.19 0.04
CA PRO A 792 24.76 6.05 0.08
C PRO A 792 25.44 6.71 -1.14
N CYS A 793 26.63 7.28 -0.92
CA CYS A 793 27.46 7.89 -1.95
C CYS A 793 28.92 7.44 -1.82
N LEU A 794 29.58 7.23 -2.96
CA LEU A 794 31.00 6.96 -3.11
C LEU A 794 31.70 8.22 -3.63
N GLU A 795 32.71 8.68 -2.91
CA GLU A 795 33.61 9.70 -3.40
C GLU A 795 34.78 9.01 -4.14
N ALA A 796 34.70 9.03 -5.47
CA ALA A 796 35.62 8.33 -6.35
C ALA A 796 36.72 9.29 -6.82
N LYS A 797 37.97 8.89 -6.61
CA LYS A 797 39.14 9.67 -7.03
C LYS A 797 39.31 9.59 -8.54
N THR A 798 39.48 10.74 -9.20
CA THR A 798 39.75 10.79 -10.62
C THR A 798 41.25 10.93 -10.87
N THR A 799 41.75 10.22 -11.89
CA THR A 799 43.08 10.48 -12.45
C THR A 799 42.88 11.12 -13.82
N PRO A 800 43.26 12.38 -14.03
CA PRO A 800 43.01 13.06 -15.29
C PRO A 800 43.49 12.27 -16.51
N GLY A 801 42.66 12.23 -17.54
CA GLY A 801 42.92 11.53 -18.80
C GLY A 801 42.87 10.00 -18.73
N HIS A 802 42.70 9.39 -17.55
CA HIS A 802 42.64 7.94 -17.39
C HIS A 802 41.19 7.47 -17.23
N CYS A 803 40.89 6.32 -17.82
CA CYS A 803 39.63 5.65 -17.58
C CYS A 803 39.69 4.89 -16.24
N VAL A 804 38.73 5.13 -15.38
CA VAL A 804 38.62 4.49 -14.07
C VAL A 804 37.37 3.59 -14.07
N PRO A 805 37.51 2.27 -13.86
CA PRO A 805 36.36 1.38 -13.70
C PRO A 805 35.65 1.67 -12.37
N MET A 806 34.34 1.45 -12.35
CA MET A 806 33.57 1.51 -11.10
C MET A 806 33.99 0.37 -10.17
N PRO A 807 34.05 0.61 -8.84
CA PRO A 807 34.21 -0.48 -7.89
C PRO A 807 33.10 -1.53 -8.05
N PRO A 808 33.36 -2.83 -7.81
CA PRO A 808 32.37 -3.89 -8.00
C PRO A 808 31.03 -3.64 -7.27
N ASP A 809 31.09 -3.08 -6.05
CA ASP A 809 29.89 -2.78 -5.24
C ASP A 809 29.09 -1.56 -5.76
N TRP A 810 29.62 -0.85 -6.75
CA TRP A 810 29.07 0.39 -7.31
C TRP A 810 28.80 0.31 -8.82
N ASN A 811 29.33 -0.71 -9.50
CA ASN A 811 29.08 -0.97 -10.91
C ASN A 811 27.59 -1.15 -11.14
N ASP A 812 26.98 -0.38 -12.03
CA ASP A 812 25.53 -0.46 -12.32
C ASP A 812 24.63 -0.15 -11.12
N HIS A 813 25.14 0.64 -10.15
CA HIS A 813 24.35 1.06 -8.97
C HIS A 813 24.28 2.58 -8.81
N THR A 814 24.76 3.35 -9.79
CA THR A 814 24.76 4.82 -9.69
C THR A 814 23.45 5.38 -10.23
N SER A 815 22.80 6.22 -9.42
CA SER A 815 21.56 6.93 -9.77
C SER A 815 21.70 8.46 -9.73
N SER A 816 22.80 9.00 -9.21
CA SER A 816 23.15 10.42 -9.39
C SER A 816 24.65 10.65 -9.30
N ILE A 817 25.12 11.70 -9.98
CA ILE A 817 26.54 12.03 -10.14
C ILE A 817 26.74 13.51 -9.78
N ARG A 818 27.72 13.83 -8.95
CA ARG A 818 28.13 15.21 -8.63
C ARG A 818 29.60 15.41 -9.00
N LEU A 819 29.88 16.43 -9.78
CA LEU A 819 31.25 16.79 -10.13
C LEU A 819 31.78 17.81 -9.12
N ASN A 820 32.93 17.53 -8.50
CA ASN A 820 33.67 18.57 -7.81
C ASN A 820 34.27 19.54 -8.85
N GLN A 821 34.38 20.83 -8.52
CA GLN A 821 35.00 21.82 -9.41
C GLN A 821 36.39 21.37 -9.89
N GLU A 822 37.17 20.77 -8.99
CA GLU A 822 38.53 20.26 -9.27
C GLU A 822 38.56 19.00 -10.16
N ALA A 823 37.42 18.34 -10.40
CA ALA A 823 37.37 17.14 -11.24
C ALA A 823 37.37 17.47 -12.74
N GLY A 824 37.14 18.74 -13.12
CA GLY A 824 37.00 19.15 -14.51
C GLY A 824 35.79 18.52 -15.20
N ALA A 825 35.82 18.48 -16.54
CA ALA A 825 34.80 17.81 -17.34
C ALA A 825 35.00 16.28 -17.28
N CYS A 826 33.97 15.53 -16.91
CA CYS A 826 34.00 14.08 -16.85
C CYS A 826 32.96 13.45 -17.78
N ASN A 827 33.33 12.32 -18.38
CA ASN A 827 32.45 11.46 -19.16
C ASN A 827 32.25 10.14 -18.39
N PHE A 828 31.00 9.67 -18.32
CA PHE A 828 30.60 8.41 -17.67
C PHE A 828 30.11 7.44 -18.72
N TYR A 829 30.39 6.16 -18.55
CA TYR A 829 30.25 5.15 -19.58
C TYR A 829 29.48 3.95 -19.05
N THR A 830 28.62 3.37 -19.88
CA THR A 830 27.81 2.22 -19.49
C THR A 830 28.58 0.90 -19.42
N ASP A 831 29.75 0.83 -20.07
CA ASP A 831 30.61 -0.35 -20.05
C ASP A 831 31.95 -0.06 -19.35
N TYR A 832 32.71 -1.13 -19.06
CA TYR A 832 34.08 -1.05 -18.59
C TYR A 832 35.01 -0.40 -19.63
N HIS A 833 36.16 0.10 -19.16
CA HIS A 833 37.21 0.70 -20.02
C HIS A 833 36.74 1.91 -20.85
N CYS A 834 35.72 2.63 -20.38
CA CYS A 834 35.18 3.83 -21.00
C CYS A 834 34.65 3.56 -22.42
N ALA A 835 33.95 2.44 -22.57
CA ALA A 835 33.25 2.02 -23.78
C ALA A 835 31.73 2.15 -23.60
N GLY A 836 30.96 1.94 -24.67
CA GLY A 836 29.50 1.97 -24.63
C GLY A 836 28.92 3.39 -24.73
N ALA A 837 27.69 3.56 -24.24
CA ALA A 837 27.02 4.85 -24.24
C ALA A 837 27.71 5.79 -23.24
N GLN A 838 27.78 7.09 -23.56
CA GLN A 838 28.44 8.08 -22.73
C GLN A 838 27.50 9.17 -22.23
N LEU A 839 27.71 9.61 -20.99
CA LEU A 839 27.02 10.71 -20.34
C LEU A 839 28.04 11.75 -19.88
N ASN A 840 27.82 13.01 -20.25
CA ASN A 840 28.69 14.14 -19.91
C ASN A 840 27.95 15.10 -18.98
N PRO A 841 27.92 14.84 -17.65
CA PRO A 841 27.21 15.70 -16.72
C PRO A 841 27.88 17.08 -16.62
N SER A 842 27.05 18.11 -16.53
CA SER A 842 27.50 19.47 -16.25
C SER A 842 27.57 19.69 -14.72
N ALA A 843 28.46 20.58 -14.25
CA ALA A 843 28.42 21.00 -12.86
C ALA A 843 27.08 21.70 -12.53
N PRO A 844 26.47 21.47 -11.35
CA PRO A 844 27.03 20.77 -10.19
C PRO A 844 26.93 19.23 -10.26
N GLY A 845 26.19 18.66 -11.18
CA GLY A 845 25.95 17.23 -11.28
C GLY A 845 24.68 16.92 -12.06
N VAL A 846 24.34 15.63 -12.16
CA VAL A 846 23.13 15.14 -12.82
C VAL A 846 22.45 14.07 -11.97
N ASP A 847 21.12 14.06 -11.98
CA ASP A 847 20.31 12.96 -11.46
C ASP A 847 19.95 12.03 -12.63
N LEU A 848 20.28 10.74 -12.48
CA LEU A 848 20.04 9.75 -13.52
C LEU A 848 18.59 9.25 -13.52
N LEU A 849 17.82 9.53 -12.47
CA LEU A 849 16.39 9.19 -12.42
C LEU A 849 15.51 10.11 -13.29
N GLU A 850 16.05 11.27 -13.68
CA GLU A 850 15.41 12.17 -14.64
C GLU A 850 15.21 11.47 -15.99
N GLU A 851 14.07 11.73 -16.64
CA GLU A 851 13.66 11.01 -17.87
C GLU A 851 14.75 11.04 -18.97
N GLN A 852 15.49 12.14 -19.05
CA GLN A 852 16.57 12.35 -20.04
C GLN A 852 17.83 11.51 -19.80
N ASN A 853 18.08 11.08 -18.56
CA ASN A 853 19.28 10.33 -18.17
C ASN A 853 18.98 8.90 -17.72
N ARG A 854 17.72 8.48 -17.71
CA ARG A 854 17.26 7.19 -17.19
C ARG A 854 17.91 5.98 -17.84
N ASN A 855 18.39 6.11 -19.07
CA ASN A 855 19.14 5.04 -19.74
C ASN A 855 20.52 4.79 -19.12
N PHE A 856 21.00 5.70 -18.27
CA PHE A 856 22.26 5.57 -17.53
C PHE A 856 22.05 5.21 -16.05
N ASP A 857 20.82 5.29 -15.54
CA ASP A 857 20.49 4.90 -14.17
C ASP A 857 20.81 3.43 -13.96
N ASN A 858 21.61 3.14 -12.94
CA ASN A 858 22.06 1.79 -12.63
C ASN A 858 22.74 1.10 -13.83
N GLN A 859 23.44 1.86 -14.67
CA GLN A 859 24.18 1.33 -15.82
C GLN A 859 25.61 1.87 -15.92
N ILE A 860 26.04 2.80 -15.07
CA ILE A 860 27.40 3.35 -15.14
C ILE A 860 28.41 2.31 -14.63
N SER A 861 29.37 1.97 -15.50
CA SER A 861 30.43 0.99 -15.24
C SER A 861 31.86 1.58 -15.28
N SER A 862 32.07 2.75 -15.89
CA SER A 862 33.36 3.45 -15.82
C SER A 862 33.25 4.96 -16.08
N TYR A 863 34.31 5.72 -15.78
CA TYR A 863 34.35 7.17 -16.02
C TYR A 863 35.76 7.68 -16.36
N ARG A 864 35.83 8.81 -17.06
CA ARG A 864 37.08 9.50 -17.44
C ARG A 864 36.92 11.01 -17.32
N CYS A 865 37.84 11.66 -16.62
CA CYS A 865 37.83 13.11 -16.43
C CYS A 865 38.99 13.79 -17.16
N ALA A 866 38.77 14.99 -17.70
CA ALA A 866 39.80 15.80 -18.34
C ALA A 866 40.73 16.44 -17.29
N ALA A 867 42.01 16.65 -17.66
CA ALA A 867 42.92 17.46 -16.84
C ALA A 867 42.53 18.93 -16.97
N GLU A 868 42.43 19.64 -15.85
CA GLU A 868 42.29 21.10 -15.87
C GLU A 868 43.46 21.72 -16.64
N THR A 869 43.21 22.16 -17.86
CA THR A 869 44.13 23.07 -18.55
C THR A 869 43.90 24.46 -17.97
N GLY A 870 44.90 24.96 -17.21
CA GLY A 870 44.79 26.18 -16.43
C GLY A 870 44.20 27.38 -17.19
N THR A 871 43.36 28.12 -16.45
CA THR A 871 42.89 29.50 -16.70
C THR A 871 42.30 29.77 -18.09
N ALA A 872 41.00 29.51 -18.25
CA ALA A 872 40.16 30.22 -19.21
C ALA A 872 39.13 31.07 -18.44
N GLU A 873 38.91 32.30 -18.92
CA GLU A 873 37.85 33.24 -18.49
C GLU A 873 36.48 32.56 -18.32
N PRO A 874 35.56 33.12 -17.50
CA PRO A 874 34.24 32.55 -17.25
C PRO A 874 33.50 32.33 -18.57
N SER A 875 33.45 31.06 -18.99
CA SER A 875 32.74 30.60 -20.18
C SER A 875 31.27 31.01 -20.09
N GLN A 876 30.80 31.79 -21.06
CA GLN A 876 29.38 32.09 -21.25
C GLN A 876 28.62 30.76 -21.35
N SER A 877 27.61 30.57 -20.49
CA SER A 877 26.80 29.35 -20.46
C SER A 877 25.64 29.48 -21.44
N HIS A 878 25.47 28.48 -22.30
CA HIS A 878 24.33 28.32 -23.19
C HIS A 878 23.92 26.84 -23.16
N THR A 879 22.63 26.56 -23.10
CA THR A 879 22.08 25.20 -23.09
C THR A 879 20.98 25.08 -24.14
N LEU A 880 20.88 23.90 -24.76
CA LEU A 880 19.88 23.55 -25.76
C LEU A 880 19.56 22.07 -25.59
N PHE A 881 18.29 21.74 -25.40
CA PHE A 881 17.83 20.36 -25.33
C PHE A 881 16.43 20.22 -25.96
N VAL A 882 16.11 19.04 -26.49
CA VAL A 882 14.85 18.74 -27.16
C VAL A 882 13.98 17.91 -26.24
N ALA A 883 12.74 18.34 -26.00
CA ALA A 883 11.77 17.48 -25.33
C ALA A 883 10.97 16.74 -26.40
N LYS A 884 11.38 15.49 -26.65
CA LYS A 884 10.62 14.42 -27.31
C LYS A 884 9.93 14.80 -28.64
N THR A 885 10.35 14.14 -29.72
CA THR A 885 9.61 14.13 -30.99
C THR A 885 8.32 13.30 -30.84
N TYR A 886 7.14 13.93 -30.92
CA TYR A 886 5.88 13.18 -31.01
C TYR A 886 5.74 12.60 -32.42
N ALA A 887 6.06 11.32 -32.59
CA ALA A 887 5.77 10.60 -33.83
C ALA A 887 4.27 10.27 -33.91
N TYR A 888 3.44 11.26 -34.30
CA TYR A 888 2.09 10.99 -34.79
C TYR A 888 2.14 10.98 -36.31
N LYS A 889 1.42 10.03 -36.93
CA LYS A 889 1.36 9.79 -38.38
C LYS A 889 0.56 10.88 -39.14
N SER A 890 0.70 12.13 -38.71
CA SER A 890 0.15 13.33 -39.36
C SER A 890 1.30 14.17 -39.91
N SER A 891 1.09 14.78 -41.07
CA SER A 891 2.07 15.52 -41.88
C SER A 891 2.68 16.79 -41.25
N ALA A 892 2.56 16.99 -39.94
CA ALA A 892 3.12 18.12 -39.20
C ALA A 892 3.63 17.61 -37.85
N GLN A 893 4.91 17.22 -37.80
CA GLN A 893 5.62 16.88 -36.58
C GLN A 893 6.39 18.12 -36.14
N GLU A 894 6.09 18.67 -34.96
CA GLU A 894 6.87 19.77 -34.37
C GLU A 894 7.83 19.21 -33.32
N CYS A 895 9.08 19.68 -33.29
CA CYS A 895 9.98 19.51 -32.16
C CYS A 895 9.88 20.73 -31.25
N ILE A 896 9.79 20.50 -29.95
CA ILE A 896 9.87 21.56 -28.94
C ILE A 896 11.28 21.54 -28.37
N PHE A 897 12.02 22.63 -28.60
CA PHE A 897 13.33 22.85 -28.03
C PHE A 897 13.23 23.74 -26.81
N TYR A 898 13.89 23.38 -25.73
CA TYR A 898 14.11 24.24 -24.58
C TYR A 898 15.55 24.76 -24.64
N PHE A 899 15.72 26.03 -24.30
CA PHE A 899 17.01 26.69 -24.38
C PHE A 899 17.21 27.65 -23.21
N GLU A 900 18.47 27.83 -22.84
CA GLU A 900 18.93 28.94 -22.01
C GLU A 900 20.19 29.54 -22.64
N THR A 901 20.34 30.86 -22.54
CA THR A 901 21.47 31.60 -23.10
C THR A 901 21.82 32.76 -22.19
N SER A 902 23.10 32.87 -21.85
CA SER A 902 23.64 34.03 -21.12
C SER A 902 23.68 35.31 -21.96
N THR A 903 23.38 35.22 -23.27
CA THR A 903 23.28 36.36 -24.19
C THR A 903 21.87 36.44 -24.80
N PRO A 904 20.84 36.84 -24.02
CA PRO A 904 19.49 37.05 -24.55
C PRO A 904 19.51 38.13 -25.64
N ASP A 905 18.93 37.84 -26.79
CA ASP A 905 18.79 38.77 -27.91
C ASP A 905 17.55 38.36 -28.73
N ASP A 906 16.77 39.34 -29.16
CA ASP A 906 15.55 39.10 -29.96
C ASP A 906 15.85 38.48 -31.33
N GLY A 907 17.13 38.52 -31.77
CA GLY A 907 17.65 37.88 -32.97
C GLY A 907 18.19 36.46 -32.75
N ASN A 908 18.05 35.87 -31.55
CA ASN A 908 18.41 34.47 -31.32
C ASN A 908 17.39 33.52 -31.93
N TRP A 909 17.83 32.41 -32.51
CA TRP A 909 16.96 31.41 -33.13
C TRP A 909 17.55 30.00 -33.04
N ILE A 910 16.68 28.99 -33.15
CA ILE A 910 17.04 27.59 -33.18
C ILE A 910 16.85 27.08 -34.60
N GLY A 911 17.89 26.46 -35.17
CA GLY A 911 17.89 25.92 -36.52
C GLY A 911 18.23 24.44 -36.56
N ILE A 912 17.59 23.72 -37.49
CA ILE A 912 17.86 22.31 -37.78
C ILE A 912 18.63 22.21 -39.10
N PHE A 913 19.72 21.46 -39.10
CA PHE A 913 20.65 21.31 -40.21
C PHE A 913 20.89 19.83 -40.48
N LYS A 914 21.27 19.46 -41.70
CA LYS A 914 21.71 18.08 -41.97
C LYS A 914 23.07 17.85 -41.30
N THR A 915 23.36 16.65 -40.81
CA THR A 915 24.66 16.34 -40.18
C THR A 915 25.81 16.74 -41.12
N GLY A 916 26.72 17.57 -40.61
CA GLY A 916 27.85 18.14 -41.35
C GLY A 916 27.61 19.56 -41.91
N GLN A 917 26.38 20.06 -41.90
CA GLN A 917 26.07 21.46 -42.21
C GLN A 917 26.21 22.34 -40.96
N THR A 918 26.60 23.60 -41.16
CA THR A 918 26.81 24.55 -40.05
C THR A 918 26.00 25.84 -40.21
N PRO A 919 25.46 26.41 -39.11
CA PRO A 919 24.83 27.73 -39.14
C PRO A 919 25.76 28.80 -39.69
N GLY A 920 25.23 29.69 -40.55
CA GLY A 920 25.97 30.79 -41.17
C GLY A 920 26.59 30.47 -42.53
N THR A 921 26.94 29.20 -42.79
CA THR A 921 27.39 28.73 -44.12
C THR A 921 26.27 28.06 -44.90
N ASP A 922 25.49 27.23 -44.22
CA ASP A 922 24.43 26.44 -44.79
C ASP A 922 23.06 27.00 -44.44
N GLN A 923 22.05 26.70 -45.26
CA GLN A 923 20.67 27.02 -44.92
C GLN A 923 20.12 26.00 -43.93
N ALA A 924 19.50 26.50 -42.87
CA ALA A 924 18.73 25.66 -41.96
C ALA A 924 17.57 25.01 -42.72
N TRP A 925 17.38 23.71 -42.51
CA TRP A 925 16.24 22.96 -43.04
C TRP A 925 14.92 23.45 -42.44
N SER A 926 14.90 23.76 -41.15
CA SER A 926 13.80 24.46 -40.46
C SER A 926 14.34 25.27 -39.29
N TRP A 927 13.62 26.30 -38.86
CA TRP A 927 14.05 27.17 -37.76
C TRP A 927 12.89 27.85 -37.04
N SER A 928 13.15 28.37 -35.83
CA SER A 928 12.22 29.16 -35.03
C SER A 928 12.95 30.14 -34.10
N TRP A 929 12.33 31.28 -33.78
CA TRP A 929 12.94 32.30 -32.94
C TRP A 929 13.01 31.89 -31.46
N ALA A 930 14.10 32.26 -30.79
CA ALA A 930 14.46 31.93 -29.41
C ALA A 930 14.83 33.21 -28.63
N LYS A 931 13.90 34.17 -28.57
CA LYS A 931 14.16 35.59 -28.25
C LYS A 931 14.58 35.89 -26.81
N SER A 932 14.26 35.01 -25.87
CA SER A 932 14.47 35.23 -24.43
C SER A 932 15.82 34.67 -23.94
N GLY A 933 16.19 34.95 -22.70
CA GLY A 933 17.36 34.33 -22.05
C GLY A 933 17.14 32.87 -21.70
N SER A 934 15.88 32.45 -21.59
CA SER A 934 15.47 31.05 -21.50
C SER A 934 14.06 30.90 -22.06
N GLY A 935 13.71 29.72 -22.55
CA GLY A 935 12.36 29.47 -23.05
C GLY A 935 12.25 28.20 -23.87
N SER A 936 11.16 28.12 -24.64
CA SER A 936 10.92 27.04 -25.59
C SER A 936 10.64 27.59 -27.00
N ALA A 937 11.13 26.90 -28.03
CA ALA A 937 10.82 27.20 -29.43
C ALA A 937 10.32 25.94 -30.15
N ASN A 938 9.22 26.08 -30.89
CA ASN A 938 8.71 25.01 -31.74
C ASN A 938 9.34 25.13 -33.12
N VAL A 939 10.01 24.08 -33.58
CA VAL A 939 10.58 23.99 -34.93
C VAL A 939 9.90 22.83 -35.65
N ASN A 940 9.48 23.03 -36.90
CA ASN A 940 8.91 21.94 -37.69
C ASN A 940 10.00 20.87 -37.90
N CYS A 941 9.66 19.61 -37.65
CA CYS A 941 10.49 18.41 -37.75
C CYS A 941 9.87 17.33 -38.67
N ALA A 942 8.82 17.68 -39.42
CA ALA A 942 8.13 16.75 -40.30
C ALA A 942 9.07 16.22 -41.40
N GLY A 943 9.27 14.89 -41.43
CA GLY A 943 10.09 14.24 -42.45
C GLY A 943 11.59 14.21 -42.15
N LEU A 944 12.00 14.58 -40.94
CA LEU A 944 13.37 14.35 -40.47
C LEU A 944 13.58 12.85 -40.22
N GLY A 945 14.52 12.25 -40.94
CA GLY A 945 15.11 10.96 -40.60
C GLY A 945 16.39 11.14 -39.76
N PRO A 946 17.10 10.06 -39.41
CA PRO A 946 18.42 10.18 -38.80
C PRO A 946 19.37 10.99 -39.68
N GLY A 947 20.26 11.77 -39.06
CA GLY A 947 21.26 12.60 -39.76
C GLY A 947 20.91 14.09 -39.83
N TYR A 948 20.22 14.62 -38.82
CA TYR A 948 20.03 16.06 -38.63
C TYR A 948 20.50 16.48 -37.24
N GLN A 949 20.86 17.76 -37.13
CA GLN A 949 21.40 18.39 -35.92
C GLN A 949 20.72 19.73 -35.67
N ALA A 950 20.41 20.04 -34.42
CA ALA A 950 19.92 21.33 -33.98
C ALA A 950 21.02 22.22 -33.40
N TYR A 951 20.86 23.53 -33.58
CA TYR A 951 21.77 24.56 -33.10
C TYR A 951 20.97 25.75 -32.55
N LEU A 952 21.44 26.33 -31.44
CA LEU A 952 21.01 27.64 -30.96
C LEU A 952 21.99 28.68 -31.50
N VAL A 953 21.47 29.67 -32.20
CA VAL A 953 22.26 30.63 -32.99
C VAL A 953 21.90 32.05 -32.54
N GLY A 954 22.93 32.87 -32.36
CA GLY A 954 22.81 34.24 -31.89
C GLY A 954 22.77 35.26 -33.03
N LYS A 955 21.97 36.31 -32.81
CA LYS A 955 22.08 37.66 -33.39
C LYS A 955 22.59 37.71 -34.83
N ASP A 956 21.74 37.30 -35.77
CA ASP A 956 21.94 37.37 -37.24
C ASP A 956 22.60 36.14 -37.90
N GLY A 957 22.63 35.00 -37.22
CA GLY A 957 22.75 33.69 -37.90
C GLY A 957 24.15 33.10 -38.04
N ASN A 958 25.18 33.72 -37.45
CA ASN A 958 26.57 33.25 -37.58
C ASN A 958 27.23 32.85 -36.25
N ALA A 959 26.78 33.41 -35.11
CA ALA A 959 27.36 33.06 -33.82
C ALA A 959 26.64 31.83 -33.25
N ARG A 960 27.29 30.67 -33.27
CA ARG A 960 26.77 29.49 -32.59
C ARG A 960 26.82 29.70 -31.08
N LEU A 961 25.66 29.75 -30.45
CA LEU A 961 25.55 29.82 -28.99
C LEU A 961 25.61 28.41 -28.39
N GLN A 962 24.94 27.43 -29.00
CA GLN A 962 24.96 26.02 -28.56
C GLN A 962 24.73 25.04 -29.72
N GLY A 963 25.27 23.80 -29.60
CA GLY A 963 25.13 22.71 -30.57
C GLY A 963 26.47 22.00 -30.84
N PRO A 964 26.50 20.92 -31.65
CA PRO A 964 25.39 20.32 -32.36
C PRO A 964 24.61 19.44 -31.40
N MET A 965 23.30 19.38 -31.57
CA MET A 965 22.48 18.38 -30.90
C MET A 965 21.90 17.44 -31.95
N ASP A 966 22.25 16.16 -31.91
CA ASP A 966 21.67 15.17 -32.84
C ASP A 966 20.16 15.00 -32.58
N LEU A 967 19.36 14.91 -33.65
CA LEU A 967 17.90 14.76 -33.63
C LEU A 967 17.41 13.36 -34.00
#